data_AF-A0A4U1IP67-F1
#
_entry.id   AF-A0A4U1IP67-F1
#
_cell.length_a   1.000
_cell.length_b   1.000
_cell.length_c   1.000
_cell.angle_alpha   90.00
_cell.angle_beta   90.00
_cell.angle_gamma   90.00
#
_symmetry.space_group_name_H-M   'P 1'
#
loop_
_entity.id
_entity.type
_entity.pdbx_description
1 polymer ?
#
loop_
_entity_poly.entity_id
_entity_poly.type
_entity_poly.pdbx_seq_one_letter_code
_entity_poly.pdbx_strand_id
1 'polypeptide(L)'
;MASMEVVSACPLRVGSILWQPREGAYVLTVVCKATFALAPEVSSLAEEQDDPNEHDEYWDDDARRSLSAASDLAPFKRGADILLVGHAYAPHASPGGPFFARLGVGDVLDKAIEVHGERAWTADGRLLEEPPAGRVALRWERAAGGPGTTNPVGVPPNAPPDARHLRRVPNFGPPGFRLRSPSDVIPPVGFGPIAPTWPARQEHLPRHAAGWDPHRLGAWPLPAGIDASFFNTAPPDQRVAELVGDERISLTNLHPHVPVLSTRLALVKPRALVQKSGAPADLRFRCDTLFLDTNRGIASLTWRGSVPLVSPHEDGCVVVTIEASDRQLSGGGAPGTVKLDWRSSQQAAVSPALPFTPSDPADTEADGLSLEDTTTISPDSQRLDPGAALPFVKPPLAVLGAALPAPPPVPPPVRPPSSVPPPPLAFEPPPASRPAPPDRVAPGLPQAPPMIGPLATLRDPGPPEIVPPPAPAPASAPPAPAPATPEPATAPEIDPATVSIEQFAAISAEIAEEREARADVLRRHELTARTFAEVERRCSRVLAEEASRGEHDERAKYDRSYVAVVEGFRGPIKPDEHARILASLVRGQAHAVLDELHIQRPALMPLLRSWAKRAAGTTGAGAGALDALDAFRGTKRG
;
A
#
# COMPACT_ATOMS: atom_id res chain seq x y z
N MET A 1 32.10 5.68 -4.95
CA MET A 1 31.99 6.29 -3.60
C MET A 1 31.15 5.33 -2.79
N ALA A 2 31.68 4.84 -1.67
CA ALA A 2 30.96 3.88 -0.86
C ALA A 2 29.94 4.62 0.03
N SER A 3 28.80 3.96 0.22
CA SER A 3 27.62 4.44 0.92
C SER A 3 27.01 3.25 1.62
N MET A 4 26.30 3.48 2.73
CA MET A 4 25.53 2.45 3.41
C MET A 4 24.58 1.73 2.44
N GLU A 5 24.81 0.44 2.25
CA GLU A 5 23.93 -0.42 1.44
C GLU A 5 22.83 -1.02 2.32
N VAL A 6 21.60 -1.07 1.83
CA VAL A 6 20.49 -1.72 2.55
C VAL A 6 19.99 -2.89 1.70
N VAL A 7 20.08 -4.09 2.26
CA VAL A 7 19.79 -5.34 1.56
C VAL A 7 18.73 -6.12 2.32
N SER A 8 17.79 -6.71 1.60
CA SER A 8 16.86 -7.69 2.17
C SER A 8 17.36 -9.11 1.91
N ALA A 9 17.46 -9.91 2.97
CA ALA A 9 17.75 -11.35 2.92
C ALA A 9 16.50 -12.19 3.22
N CYS A 10 15.31 -11.61 3.04
CA CYS A 10 14.02 -12.26 3.24
C CYS A 10 13.02 -11.73 2.20
N PRO A 11 11.77 -12.25 2.15
CA PRO A 11 10.79 -11.78 1.15
C PRO A 11 10.43 -10.29 1.26
N LEU A 12 10.66 -9.67 2.43
CA LEU A 12 10.28 -8.28 2.67
C LEU A 12 11.07 -7.31 1.79
N ARG A 13 10.44 -6.20 1.39
CA ARG A 13 11.08 -5.17 0.57
C ARG A 13 11.66 -4.08 1.45
N VAL A 14 12.77 -3.49 1.02
CA VAL A 14 13.53 -2.53 1.82
C VAL A 14 13.82 -1.28 1.02
N GLY A 15 13.91 -0.17 1.72
CA GLY A 15 14.28 1.13 1.18
C GLY A 15 15.05 1.91 2.24
N SER A 16 15.63 3.03 1.87
CA SER A 16 16.29 3.88 2.85
C SER A 16 16.30 5.34 2.44
N ILE A 17 16.43 6.21 3.44
CA ILE A 17 16.62 7.64 3.22
C ILE A 17 17.70 8.18 4.15
N LEU A 18 18.66 8.89 3.56
CA LEU A 18 19.68 9.63 4.29
C LEU A 18 19.18 11.06 4.54
N TRP A 19 19.24 11.51 5.79
CA TRP A 19 18.78 12.85 6.15
C TRP A 19 19.60 13.44 7.30
N GLN A 20 19.41 14.75 7.51
CA GLN A 20 20.13 15.52 8.51
C GLN A 20 19.17 16.07 9.57
N PRO A 21 19.14 15.57 10.82
CA PRO A 21 18.32 16.15 11.90
C PRO A 21 18.73 17.58 12.24
N ARG A 22 20.01 17.90 12.05
CA ARG A 22 20.61 19.22 12.12
C ARG A 22 21.82 19.21 11.21
N GLU A 23 22.30 20.40 10.85
CA GLU A 23 23.48 20.56 10.00
C GLU A 23 24.67 19.74 10.52
N GLY A 24 25.26 18.94 9.63
CA GLY A 24 26.44 18.12 9.90
C GLY A 24 26.19 16.85 10.72
N ALA A 25 24.94 16.53 11.09
CA ALA A 25 24.58 15.25 11.68
C ALA A 25 23.82 14.42 10.65
N TYR A 26 24.16 13.13 10.49
CA TYR A 26 23.59 12.26 9.46
C TYR A 26 22.89 11.06 10.08
N VAL A 27 21.71 10.74 9.57
CA VAL A 27 20.94 9.55 9.96
C VAL A 27 20.44 8.87 8.69
N LEU A 28 20.65 7.57 8.61
CA LEU A 28 20.00 6.71 7.62
C LEU A 28 18.76 6.09 8.26
N THR A 29 17.58 6.40 7.73
CA THR A 29 16.37 5.68 8.08
C THR A 29 16.19 4.52 7.12
N VAL A 30 16.18 3.31 7.66
CA VAL A 30 15.92 2.05 6.96
C VAL A 30 14.43 1.77 7.06
N VAL A 31 13.81 1.49 5.92
CA VAL A 31 12.40 1.18 5.78
C VAL A 31 12.29 -0.28 5.35
N CYS A 32 11.41 -1.03 6.01
CA CYS A 32 11.04 -2.39 5.63
C CYS A 32 9.54 -2.44 5.41
N LYS A 33 9.09 -3.08 4.33
CA LYS A 33 7.68 -3.19 3.95
C LYS A 33 7.32 -4.64 3.71
N ALA A 34 6.18 -5.04 4.27
CA ALA A 34 5.54 -6.34 4.05
C ALA A 34 4.16 -6.11 3.44
N THR A 35 3.82 -6.90 2.43
CA THR A 35 2.51 -6.88 1.78
C THR A 35 1.77 -8.19 2.07
N PHE A 36 0.50 -8.09 2.43
CA PHE A 36 -0.37 -9.20 2.79
C PHE A 36 -1.56 -9.24 1.83
N ALA A 37 -1.99 -10.44 1.46
CA ALA A 37 -3.23 -10.63 0.73
C ALA A 37 -4.40 -10.61 1.73
N LEU A 38 -5.31 -9.64 1.59
CA LEU A 38 -6.49 -9.56 2.45
C LEU A 38 -7.40 -10.75 2.20
N ALA A 39 -7.58 -11.57 3.23
CA ALA A 39 -8.44 -12.74 3.21
C ALA A 39 -9.22 -12.85 4.53
N PRO A 40 -10.38 -13.53 4.55
CA PRO A 40 -11.10 -13.78 5.79
C PRO A 40 -10.25 -14.52 6.82
N GLU A 41 -10.46 -14.20 8.10
CA GLU A 41 -9.79 -14.78 9.28
C GLU A 41 -8.31 -14.44 9.39
N VAL A 42 -7.48 -14.83 8.40
CA VAL A 42 -6.04 -14.60 8.39
C VAL A 42 -5.61 -14.12 7.01
N SER A 43 -4.87 -13.01 6.99
CA SER A 43 -4.23 -12.47 5.80
C SER A 43 -2.76 -12.86 5.82
N SER A 44 -2.36 -13.77 4.94
CA SER A 44 -0.98 -14.24 4.81
C SER A 44 -0.11 -13.23 4.06
N LEU A 45 1.21 -13.34 4.21
CA LEU A 45 2.15 -12.61 3.38
C LEU A 45 1.86 -12.91 1.90
N ALA A 46 1.75 -11.88 1.08
CA ALA A 46 1.49 -12.02 -0.35
C ALA A 46 2.72 -12.63 -1.06
N GLU A 47 2.50 -13.40 -2.12
CA GLU A 47 3.60 -13.95 -2.92
C GLU A 47 4.40 -12.83 -3.60
N GLU A 48 3.69 -11.83 -4.11
CA GLU A 48 4.27 -10.61 -4.66
C GLU A 48 4.28 -9.52 -3.58
N GLN A 49 5.43 -8.89 -3.38
CA GLN A 49 5.64 -7.87 -2.36
C GLN A 49 5.83 -6.51 -3.02
N ASP A 50 5.06 -5.51 -2.57
CA ASP A 50 5.24 -4.13 -3.02
C ASP A 50 6.54 -3.55 -2.46
N ASP A 51 7.26 -2.81 -3.31
CA ASP A 51 8.37 -1.97 -2.89
C ASP A 51 7.90 -0.81 -1.98
N PRO A 52 8.77 -0.30 -1.09
CA PRO A 52 8.49 0.96 -0.41
C PRO A 52 8.22 2.07 -1.42
N ASN A 53 7.15 2.83 -1.22
CA ASN A 53 6.82 3.94 -2.09
C ASN A 53 7.88 5.03 -1.92
N GLU A 54 8.69 5.29 -2.94
CA GLU A 54 9.75 6.29 -2.84
C GLU A 54 9.18 7.72 -2.84
N HIS A 55 8.06 7.92 -3.52
CA HIS A 55 7.42 9.21 -3.70
C HIS A 55 5.95 9.17 -3.32
N ASP A 56 5.38 10.35 -3.09
CA ASP A 56 3.94 10.52 -2.94
C ASP A 56 3.27 10.27 -4.31
N GLU A 57 2.28 9.39 -4.34
CA GLU A 57 1.48 9.08 -5.52
C GLU A 57 0.12 9.77 -5.43
N TYR A 58 -0.27 10.42 -6.52
CA TYR A 58 -1.52 11.17 -6.60
C TYR A 58 -2.52 10.43 -7.47
N TRP A 59 -3.81 10.54 -7.14
CA TRP A 59 -4.84 10.00 -8.01
C TRP A 59 -4.73 10.58 -9.43
N ASP A 60 -4.82 9.69 -10.42
CA ASP A 60 -4.80 10.05 -11.84
C ASP A 60 -3.53 10.82 -12.26
N ASP A 61 -2.41 10.60 -11.54
CA ASP A 61 -1.11 11.26 -11.72
C ASP A 61 -1.19 12.80 -11.70
N ASP A 62 -2.17 13.37 -11.00
CA ASP A 62 -2.40 14.81 -10.90
C ASP A 62 -2.13 15.32 -9.48
N ALA A 63 -1.05 16.08 -9.30
CA ALA A 63 -0.66 16.66 -8.01
C ALA A 63 -1.70 17.62 -7.40
N ARG A 64 -2.74 18.02 -8.16
CA ARG A 64 -3.88 18.81 -7.66
C ARG A 64 -4.97 17.94 -7.03
N ARG A 65 -4.84 16.62 -7.10
CA ARG A 65 -5.75 15.65 -6.47
C ARG A 65 -5.19 15.19 -5.12
N SER A 66 -5.95 14.35 -4.44
CA SER A 66 -5.49 13.69 -3.22
C SER A 66 -4.52 12.55 -3.52
N LEU A 67 -3.80 12.12 -2.48
CA LEU A 67 -2.87 11.01 -2.57
C LEU A 67 -3.61 9.66 -2.71
N SER A 68 -3.13 8.82 -3.63
CA SER A 68 -3.47 7.39 -3.70
C SER A 68 -2.57 6.58 -2.78
N ALA A 69 -1.30 6.97 -2.65
CA ALA A 69 -0.35 6.42 -1.70
C ALA A 69 0.62 7.51 -1.25
N ALA A 70 1.02 7.47 0.02
CA ALA A 70 2.07 8.34 0.52
C ALA A 70 3.45 7.66 0.41
N SER A 71 4.51 8.46 0.33
CA SER A 71 5.87 7.96 0.40
C SER A 71 6.11 7.22 1.71
N ASP A 72 6.75 6.06 1.61
CA ASP A 72 7.27 5.29 2.74
C ASP A 72 8.60 5.87 3.26
N LEU A 73 9.26 6.76 2.51
CA LEU A 73 10.55 7.35 2.86
C LEU A 73 10.39 8.59 3.75
N ALA A 74 10.06 8.37 5.01
CA ALA A 74 10.02 9.42 6.04
C ALA A 74 11.22 9.29 7.01
N PRO A 75 11.81 10.40 7.49
CA PRO A 75 12.85 10.40 8.51
C PRO A 75 12.48 9.60 9.75
N PHE A 76 11.28 9.85 10.28
CA PHE A 76 10.70 9.18 11.44
C PHE A 76 9.20 9.48 11.50
N LYS A 77 8.44 8.67 12.23
CA LYS A 77 7.06 8.97 12.62
C LYS A 77 6.89 8.77 14.12
N ARG A 78 6.22 9.72 14.80
CA ARG A 78 5.99 9.62 16.25
C ARG A 78 4.79 8.72 16.56
N GLY A 79 3.67 8.92 15.87
CA GLY A 79 2.53 8.01 15.88
C GLY A 79 2.61 7.00 14.74
N ALA A 80 1.88 5.90 14.84
CA ALA A 80 1.65 5.01 13.73
C ALA A 80 0.42 5.46 12.93
N ASP A 81 0.54 5.43 11.59
CA ASP A 81 -0.53 5.80 10.67
C ASP A 81 -1.35 4.57 10.28
N ILE A 82 -2.67 4.67 10.35
CA ILE A 82 -3.57 3.69 9.73
C ILE A 82 -4.25 4.37 8.55
N LEU A 83 -4.12 3.83 7.36
CA LEU A 83 -4.58 4.43 6.11
C LEU A 83 -5.42 3.44 5.33
N LEU A 84 -6.43 3.91 4.62
CA LEU A 84 -7.22 3.08 3.72
C LEU A 84 -7.59 3.83 2.44
N VAL A 85 -7.44 3.14 1.32
CA VAL A 85 -7.95 3.54 0.01
C VAL A 85 -8.81 2.44 -0.60
N GLY A 86 -9.68 2.85 -1.51
CA GLY A 86 -10.51 1.94 -2.31
C GLY A 86 -11.93 2.43 -2.48
N HIS A 87 -12.91 1.54 -2.33
CA HIS A 87 -14.33 1.88 -2.49
C HIS A 87 -15.16 1.42 -1.29
N ALA A 88 -16.20 2.19 -0.99
CA ALA A 88 -17.31 1.77 -0.15
C ALA A 88 -18.40 1.13 -1.01
N TYR A 89 -18.92 -0.02 -0.61
CA TYR A 89 -19.91 -0.80 -1.36
C TYR A 89 -21.28 -0.74 -0.67
N ALA A 90 -22.30 -0.31 -1.41
CA ALA A 90 -23.64 -0.20 -0.88
C ALA A 90 -24.17 -1.60 -0.52
N PRO A 91 -24.70 -1.82 0.70
CA PRO A 91 -25.18 -3.13 1.10
C PRO A 91 -26.47 -3.50 0.35
N HIS A 92 -26.54 -4.73 -0.17
CA HIS A 92 -27.71 -5.27 -0.87
C HIS A 92 -29.00 -5.21 -0.03
N ALA A 93 -28.89 -5.23 1.31
CA ALA A 93 -30.01 -5.20 2.23
C ALA A 93 -30.61 -3.81 2.49
N SER A 94 -29.92 -2.72 2.12
CA SER A 94 -30.43 -1.34 2.22
C SER A 94 -30.32 -0.60 0.88
N PRO A 95 -31.06 -1.02 -0.15
CA PRO A 95 -31.12 -0.29 -1.41
C PRO A 95 -31.94 1.00 -1.20
N GLY A 96 -31.29 2.14 -0.98
CA GLY A 96 -31.99 3.42 -1.02
C GLY A 96 -31.51 4.52 -0.07
N GLY A 97 -30.67 4.21 0.92
CA GLY A 97 -30.22 5.18 1.92
C GLY A 97 -28.69 5.26 2.06
N PRO A 98 -28.18 6.25 2.81
CA PRO A 98 -26.79 6.25 3.20
C PRO A 98 -26.42 5.01 4.01
N PHE A 99 -25.16 4.63 3.95
CA PHE A 99 -24.63 3.49 4.69
C PHE A 99 -23.26 3.83 5.29
N PHE A 100 -22.80 3.01 6.22
CA PHE A 100 -21.49 3.21 6.85
C PHE A 100 -20.39 2.44 6.14
N ALA A 101 -19.29 3.12 5.84
CA ALA A 101 -17.99 2.50 5.62
C ALA A 101 -17.21 2.56 6.94
N ARG A 102 -16.75 1.42 7.47
CA ARG A 102 -16.11 1.34 8.79
C ARG A 102 -14.85 0.50 8.79
N LEU A 103 -13.78 1.07 9.34
CA LEU A 103 -12.47 0.46 9.53
C LEU A 103 -12.23 0.29 11.04
N GLY A 104 -12.10 -0.95 11.47
CA GLY A 104 -11.64 -1.32 12.81
C GLY A 104 -10.26 -1.96 12.75
N VAL A 105 -9.38 -1.58 13.68
CA VAL A 105 -8.03 -2.17 13.84
C VAL A 105 -7.77 -2.37 15.34
N GLY A 106 -7.80 -3.62 15.77
CA GLY A 106 -7.72 -4.02 17.17
C GLY A 106 -8.68 -3.23 18.06
N ASP A 107 -8.20 -2.86 19.24
CA ASP A 107 -8.88 -1.92 20.14
C ASP A 107 -8.35 -0.48 19.97
N VAL A 108 -7.42 -0.25 19.03
CA VAL A 108 -6.70 1.02 18.88
C VAL A 108 -7.39 1.98 17.91
N LEU A 109 -8.22 1.48 16.99
CA LEU A 109 -8.96 2.30 16.04
C LEU A 109 -10.32 1.69 15.70
N ASP A 110 -11.34 2.54 15.71
CA ASP A 110 -12.66 2.25 15.18
C ASP A 110 -13.23 3.50 14.50
N LYS A 111 -13.06 3.59 13.18
CA LYS A 111 -13.48 4.75 12.39
C LYS A 111 -14.61 4.38 11.45
N ALA A 112 -15.71 5.12 11.52
CA ALA A 112 -16.82 5.03 10.59
C ALA A 112 -17.08 6.37 9.91
N ILE A 113 -17.47 6.34 8.64
CA ILE A 113 -18.02 7.49 7.91
C ILE A 113 -19.35 7.11 7.28
N GLU A 114 -20.25 8.07 7.19
CA GLU A 114 -21.51 7.92 6.48
C GLU A 114 -21.29 8.24 4.99
N VAL A 115 -21.70 7.31 4.13
CA VAL A 115 -21.53 7.36 2.68
C VAL A 115 -22.89 7.57 2.04
N HIS A 116 -23.02 8.69 1.35
CA HIS A 116 -24.20 9.07 0.57
C HIS A 116 -23.92 8.92 -0.93
N GLY A 117 -24.97 8.82 -1.74
CA GLY A 117 -24.86 8.91 -3.19
C GLY A 117 -24.62 10.35 -3.65
N GLU A 118 -24.90 10.64 -4.91
CA GLU A 118 -24.74 12.01 -5.41
C GLU A 118 -25.77 12.95 -4.77
N ARG A 119 -25.31 14.09 -4.29
CA ARG A 119 -26.12 15.06 -3.56
C ARG A 119 -25.88 16.47 -4.05
N ALA A 120 -26.93 17.27 -4.13
CA ALA A 120 -26.82 18.68 -4.48
C ALA A 120 -27.98 19.52 -3.94
N TRP A 121 -27.70 20.78 -3.65
CA TRP A 121 -28.72 21.78 -3.38
C TRP A 121 -29.25 22.35 -4.69
N THR A 122 -30.57 22.46 -4.80
CA THR A 122 -31.23 23.24 -5.85
C THR A 122 -31.19 24.75 -5.53
N ALA A 123 -31.52 25.58 -6.52
CA ALA A 123 -31.60 27.04 -6.35
C ALA A 123 -32.63 27.48 -5.29
N ASP A 124 -33.70 26.72 -5.10
CA ASP A 124 -34.74 26.91 -4.08
C ASP A 124 -34.38 26.33 -2.69
N GLY A 125 -33.17 25.78 -2.53
CA GLY A 125 -32.68 25.29 -1.24
C GLY A 125 -33.18 23.90 -0.85
N ARG A 126 -33.68 23.10 -1.80
CA ARG A 126 -34.03 21.69 -1.59
C ARG A 126 -32.80 20.81 -1.79
N LEU A 127 -32.62 19.82 -0.90
CA LEU A 127 -31.59 18.80 -1.06
C LEU A 127 -32.08 17.71 -2.01
N LEU A 128 -31.36 17.52 -3.12
CA LEU A 128 -31.47 16.33 -3.96
C LEU A 128 -30.44 15.31 -3.46
N GLU A 129 -30.89 14.08 -3.23
CA GLU A 129 -30.03 12.98 -2.81
C GLU A 129 -30.41 11.73 -3.60
N GLU A 130 -29.44 11.21 -4.33
CA GLU A 130 -29.53 9.92 -4.99
C GLU A 130 -29.00 8.84 -4.03
N PRO A 131 -29.63 7.66 -3.97
CA PRO A 131 -29.06 6.54 -3.25
C PRO A 131 -27.66 6.19 -3.80
N PRO A 132 -26.69 5.83 -2.95
CA PRO A 132 -25.41 5.36 -3.44
C PRO A 132 -25.60 4.02 -4.16
N ALA A 133 -25.53 4.02 -5.49
CA ALA A 133 -25.67 2.82 -6.29
C ALA A 133 -24.31 2.13 -6.50
N GLY A 134 -24.21 0.86 -6.08
CA GLY A 134 -23.02 0.03 -6.32
C GLY A 134 -21.86 0.37 -5.39
N ARG A 135 -20.97 1.27 -5.83
CA ARG A 135 -19.73 1.60 -5.10
C ARG A 135 -19.38 3.09 -5.17
N VAL A 136 -18.83 3.63 -4.09
CA VAL A 136 -18.39 5.02 -3.97
C VAL A 136 -16.89 5.05 -3.66
N ALA A 137 -16.11 5.74 -4.49
CA ALA A 137 -14.66 5.82 -4.32
C ALA A 137 -14.29 6.63 -3.07
N LEU A 138 -13.47 6.07 -2.18
CA LEU A 138 -13.05 6.70 -0.93
C LEU A 138 -11.91 7.69 -1.16
N ARG A 139 -12.23 8.81 -1.80
CA ARG A 139 -11.26 9.87 -2.12
C ARG A 139 -11.66 11.21 -1.49
N TRP A 140 -10.67 12.06 -1.21
CA TRP A 140 -10.91 13.33 -0.53
C TRP A 140 -11.71 14.35 -1.36
N GLU A 141 -11.75 14.22 -2.68
CA GLU A 141 -12.54 15.06 -3.60
C GLU A 141 -14.06 14.86 -3.43
N ARG A 142 -14.45 13.78 -2.72
CA ARG A 142 -15.83 13.48 -2.34
C ARG A 142 -16.17 13.89 -0.91
N ALA A 143 -15.19 14.32 -0.12
CA ALA A 143 -15.38 14.85 1.23
C ALA A 143 -15.62 16.38 1.22
N ALA A 144 -16.07 16.93 2.34
CA ALA A 144 -16.13 18.37 2.54
C ALA A 144 -14.71 18.99 2.47
N GLY A 145 -14.60 20.23 2.01
CA GLY A 145 -13.31 20.90 1.92
C GLY A 145 -13.32 22.11 0.99
N GLY A 146 -12.32 22.20 0.13
CA GLY A 146 -12.09 23.27 -0.81
C GLY A 146 -10.88 24.15 -0.44
N PRO A 147 -10.42 25.02 -1.36
CA PRO A 147 -9.23 25.83 -1.17
C PRO A 147 -9.23 26.60 0.17
N GLY A 148 -8.11 26.57 0.88
CA GLY A 148 -7.95 27.22 2.19
C GLY A 148 -8.50 26.44 3.39
N THR A 149 -9.06 25.25 3.18
CA THR A 149 -9.49 24.34 4.25
C THR A 149 -8.48 23.22 4.50
N THR A 150 -8.70 22.39 5.53
CA THR A 150 -7.85 21.22 5.81
C THR A 150 -7.88 20.15 4.71
N ASN A 151 -8.92 20.15 3.86
CA ASN A 151 -9.02 19.33 2.65
C ASN A 151 -9.14 20.24 1.41
N PRO A 152 -8.03 20.75 0.85
CA PRO A 152 -8.06 21.73 -0.23
C PRO A 152 -8.70 21.23 -1.53
N VAL A 153 -8.77 19.92 -1.75
CA VAL A 153 -9.31 19.30 -2.97
C VAL A 153 -10.76 18.83 -2.82
N GLY A 154 -11.33 18.98 -1.62
CA GLY A 154 -12.71 18.59 -1.31
C GLY A 154 -13.77 19.49 -1.94
N VAL A 155 -15.04 19.20 -1.63
CA VAL A 155 -16.18 19.97 -2.12
C VAL A 155 -16.36 21.23 -1.27
N PRO A 156 -16.27 22.44 -1.86
CA PRO A 156 -16.47 23.68 -1.11
C PRO A 156 -17.95 23.88 -0.76
N PRO A 157 -18.27 24.34 0.47
CA PRO A 157 -19.66 24.59 0.88
C PRO A 157 -20.35 25.64 -0.01
N ASN A 158 -19.57 26.58 -0.53
CA ASN A 158 -20.03 27.66 -1.40
C ASN A 158 -19.64 27.46 -2.87
N ALA A 159 -19.48 26.21 -3.34
CA ALA A 159 -19.18 25.90 -4.74
C ALA A 159 -20.17 26.60 -5.69
N PRO A 160 -19.74 27.27 -6.78
CA PRO A 160 -20.68 27.85 -7.74
C PRO A 160 -21.62 26.77 -8.28
N PRO A 161 -22.90 27.09 -8.55
CA PRO A 161 -23.82 26.14 -9.15
C PRO A 161 -23.33 25.64 -10.52
N ASP A 162 -23.63 24.38 -10.84
CA ASP A 162 -23.37 23.79 -12.16
C ASP A 162 -24.31 24.38 -13.24
N ALA A 163 -24.17 23.92 -14.49
CA ALA A 163 -25.03 24.34 -15.61
C ALA A 163 -26.53 24.06 -15.39
N ARG A 164 -26.88 23.18 -14.44
CA ARG A 164 -28.25 22.86 -14.04
C ARG A 164 -28.69 23.65 -12.80
N HIS A 165 -27.91 24.65 -12.37
CA HIS A 165 -28.12 25.43 -11.16
C HIS A 165 -28.11 24.59 -9.88
N LEU A 166 -27.35 23.50 -9.87
CA LEU A 166 -27.18 22.63 -8.71
C LEU A 166 -25.84 22.89 -8.03
N ARG A 167 -25.85 23.02 -6.70
CA ARG A 167 -24.64 23.14 -5.89
C ARG A 167 -24.30 21.79 -5.28
N ARG A 168 -23.19 21.19 -5.70
CA ARG A 168 -22.75 19.87 -5.24
C ARG A 168 -22.54 19.85 -3.71
N VAL A 169 -22.93 18.74 -3.10
CA VAL A 169 -22.72 18.43 -1.67
C VAL A 169 -21.76 17.24 -1.57
N PRO A 170 -20.84 17.22 -0.58
CA PRO A 170 -19.99 16.05 -0.30
C PRO A 170 -20.76 14.74 -0.22
N ASN A 171 -20.13 13.63 -0.62
CA ASN A 171 -20.69 12.29 -0.43
C ASN A 171 -20.45 11.75 0.98
N PHE A 172 -19.44 12.26 1.69
CA PHE A 172 -19.04 11.77 3.01
C PHE A 172 -19.42 12.72 4.13
N GLY A 173 -19.85 12.15 5.25
CA GLY A 173 -20.13 12.87 6.49
C GLY A 173 -19.77 12.06 7.72
N PRO A 174 -19.58 12.72 8.89
CA PRO A 174 -19.48 12.02 10.16
C PRO A 174 -20.76 11.23 10.45
N PRO A 175 -20.67 10.09 11.16
CA PRO A 175 -21.85 9.33 11.54
C PRO A 175 -22.90 10.17 12.27
N GLY A 176 -24.14 10.16 11.76
CA GLY A 176 -25.27 10.86 12.39
C GLY A 176 -25.32 12.37 12.11
N PHE A 177 -24.42 12.90 11.28
CA PHE A 177 -24.48 14.29 10.85
C PHE A 177 -25.74 14.53 9.99
N ARG A 178 -26.56 15.51 10.38
CA ARG A 178 -27.79 15.85 9.67
C ARG A 178 -27.64 17.16 8.93
N LEU A 179 -27.62 17.07 7.59
CA LEU A 179 -27.61 18.23 6.71
C LEU A 179 -29.02 18.81 6.59
N ARG A 180 -29.21 20.08 6.98
CA ARG A 180 -30.52 20.76 7.04
C ARG A 180 -30.61 21.94 6.08
N SER A 181 -29.50 22.65 5.85
CA SER A 181 -29.47 23.81 4.97
C SER A 181 -28.15 23.95 4.20
N PRO A 182 -28.12 24.75 3.12
CA PRO A 182 -26.89 25.03 2.37
C PRO A 182 -25.78 25.71 3.17
N SER A 183 -26.11 26.33 4.31
CA SER A 183 -25.12 27.00 5.18
C SER A 183 -24.45 26.06 6.18
N ASP A 184 -24.94 24.83 6.32
CA ASP A 184 -24.37 23.86 7.24
C ASP A 184 -22.96 23.47 6.80
N VAL A 185 -22.01 23.53 7.75
CA VAL A 185 -20.61 23.16 7.51
C VAL A 185 -20.43 21.68 7.84
N ILE A 186 -20.20 20.87 6.82
CA ILE A 186 -19.92 19.44 6.96
C ILE A 186 -18.45 19.27 7.36
N PRO A 187 -18.13 18.58 8.48
CA PRO A 187 -16.74 18.26 8.80
C PRO A 187 -16.11 17.35 7.74
N PRO A 188 -14.87 17.62 7.29
CA PRO A 188 -14.17 16.76 6.35
C PRO A 188 -13.85 15.41 7.02
N VAL A 189 -14.30 14.32 6.38
CA VAL A 189 -13.97 12.95 6.80
C VAL A 189 -13.50 12.15 5.60
N GLY A 190 -12.53 11.27 5.82
CA GLY A 190 -11.93 10.42 4.80
C GLY A 190 -10.93 9.45 5.45
N PHE A 191 -10.51 8.43 4.70
CA PHE A 191 -9.56 7.41 5.18
C PHE A 191 -8.14 7.55 4.60
N GLY A 192 -8.02 8.24 3.47
CA GLY A 192 -6.80 8.29 2.68
C GLY A 192 -5.72 9.21 3.25
N PRO A 193 -4.49 9.12 2.71
CA PRO A 193 -3.37 9.93 3.16
C PRO A 193 -3.57 11.44 2.89
N ILE A 194 -2.95 12.26 3.74
CA ILE A 194 -2.91 13.72 3.67
C ILE A 194 -1.59 14.15 3.00
N ALA A 195 -1.69 14.91 1.91
CA ALA A 195 -0.53 15.38 1.17
C ALA A 195 0.31 16.36 2.00
N PRO A 196 1.65 16.39 1.82
CA PRO A 196 2.54 17.25 2.61
C PRO A 196 2.23 18.73 2.43
N THR A 197 1.69 19.13 1.27
CA THR A 197 1.31 20.51 0.94
C THR A 197 0.00 20.97 1.57
N TRP A 198 -0.77 20.07 2.18
CA TRP A 198 -2.07 20.43 2.75
C TRP A 198 -1.92 21.15 4.10
N PRO A 199 -2.84 22.06 4.46
CA PRO A 199 -2.74 22.83 5.71
C PRO A 199 -2.55 21.97 6.96
N ALA A 200 -3.22 20.81 7.04
CA ALA A 200 -3.13 19.88 8.17
C ALA A 200 -1.74 19.28 8.40
N ARG A 201 -0.84 19.33 7.40
CA ARG A 201 0.58 18.97 7.57
C ARG A 201 1.45 20.22 7.65
N GLN A 202 1.18 21.22 6.82
CA GLN A 202 1.93 22.48 6.81
C GLN A 202 1.92 23.23 8.14
N GLU A 203 0.86 23.11 8.95
CA GLU A 203 0.79 23.74 10.28
C GLU A 203 1.84 23.21 11.27
N HIS A 204 2.39 22.02 11.04
CA HIS A 204 3.46 21.42 11.83
C HIS A 204 4.86 21.92 11.43
N LEU A 205 4.97 22.72 10.37
CA LEU A 205 6.21 23.37 9.98
C LEU A 205 6.38 24.70 10.72
N PRO A 206 7.60 25.00 11.20
CA PRO A 206 7.86 26.30 11.83
C PRO A 206 7.81 27.40 10.76
N ARG A 207 7.42 28.61 11.14
CA ARG A 207 7.22 29.75 10.19
C ARG A 207 8.43 30.05 9.30
N HIS A 208 9.65 29.76 9.78
CA HIS A 208 10.89 29.99 9.03
C HIS A 208 11.20 28.89 7.98
N ALA A 209 10.40 27.81 7.93
CA ALA A 209 10.57 26.70 7.00
C ALA A 209 9.89 26.90 5.64
N ALA A 210 9.46 28.12 5.30
CA ALA A 210 8.67 28.40 4.09
C ALA A 210 9.37 28.03 2.75
N GLY A 211 10.68 27.80 2.75
CA GLY A 211 11.45 27.33 1.59
C GLY A 211 11.96 25.90 1.69
N TRP A 212 11.61 25.16 2.75
CA TRP A 212 11.99 23.76 2.91
C TRP A 212 11.06 22.87 2.09
N ASP A 213 11.64 22.02 1.26
CA ASP A 213 10.90 21.14 0.36
C ASP A 213 10.78 19.72 0.94
N PRO A 214 9.57 19.29 1.35
CA PRO A 214 9.35 17.95 1.89
C PRO A 214 9.47 16.83 0.84
N HIS A 215 9.53 17.13 -0.46
CA HIS A 215 9.78 16.12 -1.50
C HIS A 215 11.28 15.87 -1.74
N ARG A 216 12.15 16.71 -1.20
CA ARG A 216 13.61 16.59 -1.32
C ARG A 216 14.26 16.37 0.05
N LEU A 217 13.70 15.43 0.79
CA LEU A 217 14.24 14.97 2.07
C LEU A 217 15.70 14.53 1.89
N GLY A 218 16.58 15.00 2.78
CA GLY A 218 18.03 14.74 2.72
C GLY A 218 18.85 15.75 1.93
N ALA A 219 18.23 16.56 1.06
CA ALA A 219 18.93 17.65 0.37
C ALA A 219 19.33 18.79 1.34
N TRP A 220 18.54 18.98 2.40
CA TRP A 220 18.75 19.98 3.43
C TRP A 220 18.50 19.41 4.83
N PRO A 221 19.13 19.98 5.87
CA PRO A 221 18.76 19.68 7.25
C PRO A 221 17.28 19.93 7.51
N LEU A 222 16.71 19.15 8.43
CA LEU A 222 15.35 19.39 8.90
C LEU A 222 15.27 20.79 9.55
N PRO A 223 14.16 21.52 9.34
CA PRO A 223 13.95 22.81 9.99
C PRO A 223 13.99 22.67 11.51
N ALA A 224 14.66 23.61 12.18
CA ALA A 224 14.76 23.61 13.63
C ALA A 224 13.37 23.75 14.25
N GLY A 225 13.01 22.83 15.15
CA GLY A 225 11.71 22.83 15.82
C GLY A 225 10.54 22.33 14.97
N ILE A 226 10.81 21.60 13.88
CA ILE A 226 9.77 20.85 13.17
C ILE A 226 9.02 19.92 14.12
N ASP A 227 7.69 19.95 14.06
CA ASP A 227 6.86 18.99 14.78
C ASP A 227 6.86 17.66 14.01
N ALA A 228 7.22 16.59 14.72
CA ALA A 228 7.24 15.21 14.25
C ALA A 228 5.95 14.79 13.51
N SER A 229 4.82 15.34 13.92
CA SER A 229 3.49 15.08 13.35
C SER A 229 3.40 15.48 11.87
N PHE A 230 4.32 16.31 11.37
CA PHE A 230 4.46 16.60 9.94
C PHE A 230 4.65 15.32 9.11
N PHE A 231 5.36 14.31 9.63
CA PHE A 231 5.66 13.07 8.90
C PHE A 231 4.54 12.02 8.97
N ASN A 232 3.53 12.23 9.83
CA ASN A 232 2.34 11.41 9.84
C ASN A 232 1.42 11.82 8.67
N THR A 233 1.04 10.84 7.86
CA THR A 233 0.22 11.06 6.66
C THR A 233 -1.23 10.68 6.89
N ALA A 234 -1.55 9.93 7.96
CA ALA A 234 -2.93 9.67 8.33
C ALA A 234 -3.60 10.93 8.90
N PRO A 235 -4.94 11.06 8.73
CA PRO A 235 -5.73 12.00 9.52
C PRO A 235 -5.55 11.80 11.03
N PRO A 236 -5.69 12.85 11.87
CA PRO A 236 -5.46 12.74 13.32
C PRO A 236 -6.28 11.63 14.01
N ASP A 237 -7.50 11.37 13.55
CA ASP A 237 -8.38 10.31 14.06
C ASP A 237 -8.01 8.89 13.58
N GLN A 238 -6.93 8.75 12.82
CA GLN A 238 -6.36 7.49 12.34
C GLN A 238 -4.89 7.31 12.74
N ARG A 239 -4.39 8.17 13.66
CA ARG A 239 -3.05 8.07 14.23
C ARG A 239 -3.13 7.37 15.58
N VAL A 240 -2.41 6.28 15.73
CA VAL A 240 -2.35 5.51 16.99
C VAL A 240 -0.95 5.60 17.60
N ALA A 241 -0.81 5.24 18.87
CA ALA A 241 0.49 5.31 19.53
C ALA A 241 1.49 4.32 18.92
N GLU A 242 1.08 3.06 18.73
CA GLU A 242 1.92 1.98 18.23
C GLU A 242 1.08 0.95 17.47
N LEU A 243 1.75 0.23 16.57
CA LEU A 243 1.24 -0.98 15.94
C LEU A 243 2.14 -2.17 16.34
N VAL A 244 1.51 -3.28 16.71
CA VAL A 244 2.13 -4.57 16.98
C VAL A 244 2.39 -5.34 15.68
N GLY A 245 1.53 -5.16 14.67
CA GLY A 245 1.64 -5.81 13.36
C GLY A 245 0.88 -7.13 13.23
N ASP A 246 0.04 -7.46 14.22
CA ASP A 246 -0.89 -8.58 14.18
C ASP A 246 -2.29 -8.19 14.68
N GLU A 247 -2.68 -6.93 14.51
CA GLU A 247 -3.99 -6.45 14.91
C GLU A 247 -5.10 -7.18 14.13
N ARG A 248 -6.24 -7.37 14.79
CA ARG A 248 -7.46 -7.78 14.11
C ARG A 248 -7.98 -6.61 13.29
N ILE A 249 -8.20 -6.81 12.00
CA ILE A 249 -8.75 -5.82 11.08
C ILE A 249 -10.20 -6.19 10.78
N SER A 250 -11.10 -5.21 10.82
CA SER A 250 -12.49 -5.36 10.37
C SER A 250 -12.86 -4.27 9.37
N LEU A 251 -13.30 -4.67 8.18
CA LEU A 251 -13.69 -3.79 7.09
C LEU A 251 -15.19 -3.99 6.80
N THR A 252 -16.02 -3.02 7.16
CA THR A 252 -17.47 -3.06 6.91
C THR A 252 -17.82 -2.22 5.69
N ASN A 253 -18.52 -2.83 4.72
CA ASN A 253 -18.91 -2.25 3.44
C ASN A 253 -17.72 -1.70 2.62
N LEU A 254 -16.57 -2.37 2.75
CA LEU A 254 -15.28 -1.97 2.16
C LEU A 254 -14.69 -3.08 1.29
N HIS A 255 -15.47 -4.11 0.98
CA HIS A 255 -15.09 -5.23 0.12
C HIS A 255 -16.23 -5.54 -0.86
N PRO A 256 -15.95 -5.84 -2.13
CA PRO A 256 -16.98 -5.98 -3.17
C PRO A 256 -17.99 -7.10 -2.91
N HIS A 257 -17.54 -8.20 -2.31
CA HIS A 257 -18.36 -9.41 -2.16
C HIS A 257 -18.73 -9.75 -0.71
N VAL A 258 -18.08 -9.11 0.26
CA VAL A 258 -18.19 -9.48 1.68
C VAL A 258 -18.57 -8.22 2.47
N PRO A 259 -19.79 -8.14 3.03
CA PRO A 259 -20.24 -6.96 3.76
C PRO A 259 -19.36 -6.61 4.97
N VAL A 260 -18.79 -7.62 5.63
CA VAL A 260 -17.85 -7.44 6.73
C VAL A 260 -16.69 -8.41 6.55
N LEU A 261 -15.54 -7.92 6.12
CA LEU A 261 -14.31 -8.69 6.13
C LEU A 261 -13.65 -8.56 7.50
N SER A 262 -13.51 -9.66 8.23
CA SER A 262 -12.72 -9.71 9.46
C SER A 262 -11.50 -10.59 9.24
N THR A 263 -10.32 -10.08 9.60
CA THR A 263 -9.04 -10.77 9.40
C THR A 263 -8.02 -10.38 10.46
N ARG A 264 -6.88 -11.05 10.47
CA ARG A 264 -5.69 -10.72 11.23
C ARG A 264 -4.49 -10.88 10.30
N LEU A 265 -3.55 -9.95 10.31
CA LEU A 265 -2.32 -10.11 9.53
C LEU A 265 -1.45 -11.20 10.14
N ALA A 266 -0.86 -12.04 9.31
CA ALA A 266 0.15 -12.99 9.77
C ALA A 266 1.30 -12.21 10.42
N LEU A 267 1.66 -12.58 11.65
CA LEU A 267 2.67 -11.86 12.42
C LEU A 267 4.02 -11.96 11.73
N VAL A 268 4.57 -10.81 11.33
CA VAL A 268 5.92 -10.67 10.78
C VAL A 268 6.71 -9.76 11.71
N LYS A 269 7.92 -10.19 12.08
CA LYS A 269 8.84 -9.42 12.93
C LYS A 269 10.15 -9.17 12.18
N PRO A 270 10.27 -8.04 11.47
CA PRO A 270 11.52 -7.69 10.81
C PRO A 270 12.63 -7.46 11.84
N ARG A 271 13.83 -7.91 11.50
CA ARG A 271 15.07 -7.66 12.23
C ARG A 271 16.13 -7.19 11.27
N ALA A 272 17.05 -6.36 11.72
CA ALA A 272 18.18 -5.94 10.91
C ALA A 272 19.49 -6.00 11.68
N LEU A 273 20.55 -6.38 10.97
CA LEU A 273 21.93 -6.28 11.43
C LEU A 273 22.61 -5.16 10.66
N VAL A 274 23.24 -4.24 11.40
CA VAL A 274 24.00 -3.12 10.86
C VAL A 274 25.48 -3.44 11.00
N GLN A 275 26.17 -3.56 9.88
CA GLN A 275 27.62 -3.72 9.81
C GLN A 275 28.25 -2.39 9.37
N LYS A 276 29.02 -1.77 10.27
CA LYS A 276 29.80 -0.54 10.00
C LYS A 276 31.29 -0.81 10.28
N SER A 277 32.08 0.25 10.42
CA SER A 277 33.36 0.14 11.12
C SER A 277 33.12 -0.31 12.57
N GLY A 278 33.59 -1.52 12.93
CA GLY A 278 33.41 -2.10 14.25
C GLY A 278 32.53 -3.35 14.28
N ALA A 279 32.00 -3.67 15.47
CA ALA A 279 31.16 -4.84 15.67
C ALA A 279 29.77 -4.64 15.03
N PRO A 280 29.18 -5.69 14.41
CA PRO A 280 27.80 -5.63 13.96
C PRO A 280 26.84 -5.35 15.12
N ALA A 281 25.78 -4.59 14.85
CA ALA A 281 24.80 -4.19 15.85
C ALA A 281 23.36 -4.47 15.37
N ASP A 282 22.47 -4.85 16.27
CA ASP A 282 21.05 -5.02 15.98
C ASP A 282 20.36 -3.66 15.77
N LEU A 283 19.63 -3.54 14.67
CA LEU A 283 18.69 -2.45 14.42
C LEU A 283 17.28 -2.87 14.79
N ARG A 284 16.67 -2.11 15.70
CA ARG A 284 15.27 -2.29 16.08
C ARG A 284 14.36 -1.56 15.09
N PHE A 285 13.36 -2.28 14.60
CA PHE A 285 12.29 -1.75 13.77
C PHE A 285 11.07 -1.40 14.64
N ARG A 286 10.42 -0.29 14.31
CA ARG A 286 9.09 0.08 14.84
C ARG A 286 8.09 0.05 13.69
N CYS A 287 6.97 -0.66 13.88
CA CYS A 287 5.85 -0.61 12.95
C CYS A 287 5.11 0.72 13.11
N ASP A 288 4.99 1.48 12.03
CA ASP A 288 4.48 2.85 12.09
C ASP A 288 3.56 3.23 10.93
N THR A 289 3.27 2.30 10.01
CA THR A 289 2.20 2.46 9.03
C THR A 289 1.49 1.13 8.78
N LEU A 290 0.16 1.12 8.85
CA LEU A 290 -0.71 0.13 8.23
C LEU A 290 -1.45 0.82 7.08
N PHE A 291 -1.24 0.34 5.85
CA PHE A 291 -1.91 0.84 4.66
C PHE A 291 -2.79 -0.25 4.04
N LEU A 292 -4.06 0.06 3.78
CA LEU A 292 -5.03 -0.87 3.22
C LEU A 292 -5.46 -0.40 1.83
N ASP A 293 -5.22 -1.23 0.81
CA ASP A 293 -5.81 -1.04 -0.52
C ASP A 293 -6.88 -2.12 -0.73
N THR A 294 -8.12 -1.71 -0.52
CA THR A 294 -9.29 -2.61 -0.62
C THR A 294 -9.69 -2.93 -2.06
N ASN A 295 -9.19 -2.19 -3.05
CA ASN A 295 -9.41 -2.51 -4.46
C ASN A 295 -8.47 -3.61 -4.92
N ARG A 296 -7.20 -3.53 -4.52
CA ARG A 296 -6.18 -4.56 -4.77
C ARG A 296 -6.34 -5.77 -3.85
N GLY A 297 -7.08 -5.63 -2.76
CA GLY A 297 -7.26 -6.69 -1.77
C GLY A 297 -5.98 -6.95 -0.99
N ILE A 298 -5.24 -5.89 -0.64
CA ILE A 298 -3.97 -6.01 0.09
C ILE A 298 -3.93 -5.12 1.34
N ALA A 299 -3.09 -5.52 2.29
CA ALA A 299 -2.63 -4.71 3.40
C ALA A 299 -1.12 -4.63 3.38
N SER A 300 -0.54 -3.48 3.72
CA SER A 300 0.90 -3.33 3.87
C SER A 300 1.24 -2.81 5.26
N LEU A 301 2.26 -3.39 5.86
CA LEU A 301 2.89 -2.88 7.07
C LEU A 301 4.24 -2.28 6.70
N THR A 302 4.52 -1.08 7.21
CA THR A 302 5.82 -0.42 7.09
C THR A 302 6.46 -0.31 8.46
N TRP A 303 7.74 -0.69 8.53
CA TRP A 303 8.57 -0.53 9.71
C TRP A 303 9.74 0.40 9.41
N ARG A 304 10.14 1.18 10.41
CA ARG A 304 11.30 2.09 10.31
C ARG A 304 12.29 1.86 11.43
N GLY A 305 13.57 1.94 11.08
CA GLY A 305 14.70 1.91 12.01
C GLY A 305 15.73 2.97 11.61
N SER A 306 16.42 3.57 12.57
CA SER A 306 17.39 4.64 12.31
C SER A 306 18.82 4.22 12.66
N VAL A 307 19.75 4.51 11.76
CA VAL A 307 21.18 4.27 11.92
C VAL A 307 21.90 5.63 11.91
N PRO A 308 22.46 6.08 13.05
CA PRO A 308 23.29 7.26 13.09
C PRO A 308 24.59 7.05 12.29
N LEU A 309 24.95 8.03 11.48
CA LEU A 309 26.16 8.04 10.67
C LEU A 309 27.08 9.21 11.06
N VAL A 310 28.38 8.97 10.98
CA VAL A 310 29.43 9.98 11.18
C VAL A 310 29.52 10.88 9.95
N SER A 311 29.27 10.34 8.76
CA SER A 311 29.33 11.06 7.49
C SER A 311 28.29 10.50 6.51
N PRO A 312 27.90 11.24 5.46
CA PRO A 312 26.92 10.77 4.47
C PRO A 312 27.46 9.64 3.59
N HIS A 313 28.79 9.46 3.57
CA HIS A 313 29.49 8.44 2.79
C HIS A 313 30.16 7.40 3.71
N GLU A 314 29.58 7.14 4.89
CA GLU A 314 30.07 6.08 5.77
C GLU A 314 29.80 4.71 5.13
N ASP A 315 30.85 3.90 5.05
CA ASP A 315 30.79 2.54 4.52
C ASP A 315 30.09 1.60 5.50
N GLY A 316 29.20 0.77 4.97
CA GLY A 316 28.55 -0.28 5.73
C GLY A 316 27.42 -0.94 4.97
N CYS A 317 26.79 -1.91 5.63
CA CYS A 317 25.65 -2.64 5.11
C CYS A 317 24.62 -2.85 6.23
N VAL A 318 23.33 -2.73 5.89
CA VAL A 318 22.21 -3.13 6.73
C VAL A 318 21.54 -4.33 6.06
N VAL A 319 21.53 -5.47 6.74
CA VAL A 319 20.89 -6.69 6.25
C VAL A 319 19.60 -6.92 7.02
N VAL A 320 18.47 -6.89 6.31
CA VAL A 320 17.13 -7.11 6.87
C VAL A 320 16.73 -8.59 6.73
N THR A 321 16.20 -9.16 7.80
CA THR A 321 15.72 -10.54 7.91
C THR A 321 14.37 -10.55 8.65
N ILE A 322 13.73 -11.71 8.70
CA ILE A 322 12.59 -11.96 9.60
C ILE A 322 13.05 -12.80 10.78
N GLU A 323 12.55 -12.49 11.98
CA GLU A 323 12.69 -13.38 13.13
C GLU A 323 12.00 -14.70 12.79
N ALA A 324 12.79 -15.73 12.43
CA ALA A 324 12.26 -17.06 12.21
C ALA A 324 11.49 -17.47 13.47
N SER A 325 10.34 -18.13 13.30
CA SER A 325 9.85 -19.01 14.37
C SER A 325 11.02 -19.90 14.77
N ASP A 326 11.46 -19.80 16.03
CA ASP A 326 12.77 -20.16 16.56
C ASP A 326 13.09 -21.68 16.55
N ARG A 327 12.89 -22.34 15.41
CA ARG A 327 12.96 -23.80 15.25
C ARG A 327 13.55 -24.25 13.92
N GLN A 328 14.56 -23.55 13.39
CA GLN A 328 15.49 -24.22 12.47
C GLN A 328 16.86 -23.54 12.32
N LEU A 329 17.43 -23.04 13.43
CA LEU A 329 18.87 -22.72 13.51
C LEU A 329 19.49 -23.31 14.79
N SER A 330 19.00 -24.47 15.22
CA SER A 330 19.65 -25.29 16.25
C SER A 330 20.24 -26.55 15.61
N GLY A 331 21.13 -26.37 14.65
CA GLY A 331 22.19 -27.35 14.42
C GLY A 331 23.29 -27.06 15.44
N GLY A 332 23.51 -27.96 16.39
CA GLY A 332 24.47 -27.77 17.47
C GLY A 332 25.86 -27.37 16.96
N GLY A 333 26.22 -26.12 17.20
CA GLY A 333 27.53 -25.54 16.95
C GLY A 333 27.68 -24.31 17.82
N ALA A 334 28.82 -24.19 18.51
CA ALA A 334 29.19 -23.05 19.36
C ALA A 334 28.98 -21.70 18.64
N PRO A 335 28.83 -20.56 19.36
CA PRO A 335 28.37 -19.29 18.81
C PRO A 335 29.31 -18.80 17.70
N GLY A 336 28.97 -19.16 16.46
CA GLY A 336 29.72 -18.82 15.28
C GLY A 336 29.37 -17.42 14.86
N THR A 337 30.30 -16.49 15.05
CA THR A 337 30.34 -15.23 14.32
C THR A 337 30.17 -15.55 12.83
N VAL A 338 29.02 -15.19 12.25
CA VAL A 338 28.88 -15.17 10.80
C VAL A 338 29.82 -14.07 10.31
N LYS A 339 30.99 -14.46 9.79
CA LYS A 339 31.83 -13.56 8.99
C LYS A 339 31.09 -13.32 7.68
N LEU A 340 30.22 -12.31 7.65
CA LEU A 340 29.77 -11.73 6.40
C LEU A 340 30.96 -10.94 5.82
N ASP A 341 31.70 -11.58 4.92
CA ASP A 341 32.63 -10.87 4.04
C ASP A 341 31.80 -10.15 2.97
N TRP A 342 31.27 -8.98 3.33
CA TRP A 342 30.36 -8.22 2.47
C TRP A 342 31.04 -7.77 1.16
N ARG A 343 32.38 -7.71 1.12
CA ARG A 343 33.14 -7.47 -0.13
C ARG A 343 33.00 -8.62 -1.14
N SER A 344 32.77 -9.84 -0.67
CA SER A 344 32.48 -11.01 -1.51
C SER A 344 31.03 -11.02 -2.02
N SER A 345 30.15 -10.20 -1.43
CA SER A 345 28.75 -10.08 -1.87
C SER A 345 28.61 -9.29 -3.18
N GLN A 346 29.68 -8.64 -3.67
CA GLN A 346 29.76 -8.14 -5.04
C GLN A 346 29.92 -9.25 -6.09
N GLN A 347 30.28 -10.48 -5.69
CA GLN A 347 30.38 -11.64 -6.61
C GLN A 347 29.23 -12.63 -6.48
N ALA A 348 28.47 -12.62 -5.39
CA ALA A 348 27.27 -13.47 -5.25
C ALA A 348 26.02 -12.93 -6.00
N ALA A 349 26.10 -11.72 -6.58
CA ALA A 349 25.11 -11.18 -7.50
C ALA A 349 25.42 -11.46 -8.98
N VAL A 350 26.41 -12.30 -9.29
CA VAL A 350 26.74 -12.72 -10.66
C VAL A 350 26.95 -14.25 -10.71
N SER A 351 25.88 -14.94 -11.12
CA SER A 351 25.81 -16.34 -11.60
C SER A 351 26.06 -17.49 -10.61
N PRO A 352 25.30 -18.61 -10.74
CA PRO A 352 25.46 -19.80 -9.92
C PRO A 352 26.49 -20.76 -10.54
N ALA A 353 27.34 -21.36 -9.71
CA ALA A 353 28.00 -22.61 -10.05
C ALA A 353 28.08 -23.49 -8.79
N LEU A 354 27.41 -24.64 -8.85
CA LEU A 354 27.73 -25.81 -8.03
C LEU A 354 28.45 -26.84 -8.93
N PRO A 355 28.93 -27.99 -8.39
CA PRO A 355 30.34 -28.30 -8.20
C PRO A 355 30.73 -29.46 -9.13
N PHE A 356 31.99 -29.88 -9.18
CA PHE A 356 32.42 -31.29 -9.28
C PHE A 356 33.95 -31.30 -9.36
N THR A 357 34.59 -31.99 -8.42
CA THR A 357 35.89 -32.63 -8.64
C THR A 357 35.64 -34.08 -9.07
N PRO A 358 36.54 -34.64 -9.90
CA PRO A 358 37.38 -35.71 -9.37
C PRO A 358 38.87 -35.58 -9.74
N SER A 359 39.69 -35.90 -8.73
CA SER A 359 41.06 -36.43 -8.64
C SER A 359 42.01 -36.51 -9.86
N ASP A 360 43.17 -35.83 -9.72
CA ASP A 360 44.61 -36.24 -9.86
C ASP A 360 45.16 -37.01 -11.09
N PRO A 361 46.51 -37.07 -11.30
CA PRO A 361 47.59 -36.08 -11.10
C PRO A 361 48.61 -36.05 -12.29
N ALA A 362 49.57 -35.11 -12.28
CA ALA A 362 51.00 -35.26 -12.69
C ALA A 362 51.64 -33.95 -13.23
N ASP A 363 52.80 -33.60 -12.62
CA ASP A 363 54.07 -33.18 -13.25
C ASP A 363 54.11 -31.93 -14.18
N THR A 364 55.07 -31.00 -14.20
CA THR A 364 56.40 -30.75 -13.59
C THR A 364 56.91 -29.41 -14.16
N GLU A 365 57.77 -28.68 -13.42
CA GLU A 365 58.73 -27.62 -13.85
C GLU A 365 58.20 -26.28 -14.43
N ALA A 366 58.57 -25.09 -13.91
CA ALA A 366 59.85 -24.38 -13.71
C ALA A 366 60.18 -23.40 -14.86
N ASP A 367 60.87 -22.30 -14.48
CA ASP A 367 61.36 -21.16 -15.27
C ASP A 367 60.32 -20.17 -15.84
N GLY A 368 60.52 -18.86 -15.84
CA GLY A 368 61.74 -18.08 -15.69
C GLY A 368 61.82 -17.05 -16.84
N LEU A 369 62.24 -15.84 -16.49
CA LEU A 369 62.84 -14.81 -17.35
C LEU A 369 61.97 -13.65 -17.89
N SER A 370 62.64 -12.50 -17.78
CA SER A 370 62.28 -11.14 -18.15
C SER A 370 62.85 -10.73 -19.52
N LEU A 371 62.56 -9.48 -19.87
CA LEU A 371 63.36 -8.49 -20.62
C LEU A 371 62.97 -8.19 -22.09
N GLU A 372 62.54 -6.94 -22.26
CA GLU A 372 63.01 -5.91 -23.22
C GLU A 372 62.67 -5.96 -24.73
N ASP A 373 62.06 -4.82 -25.15
CA ASP A 373 62.44 -3.90 -26.25
C ASP A 373 62.63 -4.47 -27.69
N THR A 374 62.22 -3.84 -28.79
CA THR A 374 62.35 -2.41 -29.12
C THR A 374 61.67 -2.12 -30.49
N THR A 375 61.45 -0.82 -30.76
CA THR A 375 61.64 -0.08 -32.04
C THR A 375 60.62 -0.17 -33.20
N THR A 376 60.27 0.87 -34.01
CA THR A 376 60.43 2.35 -34.06
C THR A 376 59.64 2.87 -35.30
N ILE A 377 59.27 4.17 -35.30
CA ILE A 377 59.42 5.20 -36.39
C ILE A 377 58.17 6.08 -36.64
N SER A 378 58.36 7.38 -36.34
CA SER A 378 57.58 8.63 -36.58
C SER A 378 57.67 9.11 -38.07
N PRO A 379 57.51 10.41 -38.51
CA PRO A 379 57.13 11.70 -37.86
C PRO A 379 56.24 12.69 -38.69
N ASP A 380 55.81 13.81 -38.07
CA ASP A 380 55.96 15.21 -38.53
C ASP A 380 55.29 16.17 -37.50
N SER A 381 55.99 17.02 -36.73
CA SER A 381 56.65 18.32 -37.06
C SER A 381 55.78 19.55 -36.72
N GLN A 382 55.98 20.16 -35.54
CA GLN A 382 56.56 21.51 -35.36
C GLN A 382 56.32 22.08 -33.95
N ARG A 383 57.40 22.61 -33.40
CA ARG A 383 57.54 23.36 -32.13
C ARG A 383 57.75 24.84 -32.50
N LEU A 384 57.14 25.77 -31.77
CA LEU A 384 57.69 27.11 -31.47
C LEU A 384 56.82 27.82 -30.42
N ASP A 385 57.38 27.99 -29.22
CA ASP A 385 57.04 29.02 -28.22
C ASP A 385 57.63 30.40 -28.66
N PRO A 386 57.64 31.47 -27.84
CA PRO A 386 56.53 32.33 -27.41
C PRO A 386 56.77 33.83 -27.76
N GLY A 387 55.70 34.62 -27.81
CA GLY A 387 55.74 36.07 -27.53
C GLY A 387 55.82 37.05 -28.72
N ALA A 388 54.72 37.78 -28.95
CA ALA A 388 54.76 39.15 -29.44
C ALA A 388 53.46 39.94 -29.11
N ALA A 389 53.67 41.16 -28.61
CA ALA A 389 52.81 42.35 -28.64
C ALA A 389 51.74 42.59 -27.54
N LEU A 390 52.11 43.48 -26.59
CA LEU A 390 51.22 44.49 -25.96
C LEU A 390 51.03 45.69 -26.93
N PRO A 391 50.15 46.68 -26.67
CA PRO A 391 50.45 47.78 -25.70
C PRO A 391 49.24 48.16 -24.78
N PHE A 392 49.40 48.18 -23.44
CA PHE A 392 49.65 49.37 -22.56
C PHE A 392 48.39 50.25 -22.31
N VAL A 393 48.07 50.88 -21.16
CA VAL A 393 48.62 51.18 -19.82
C VAL A 393 47.45 51.73 -18.97
N LYS A 394 47.48 51.58 -17.63
CA LYS A 394 46.60 52.30 -16.66
C LYS A 394 47.26 53.59 -16.14
N PRO A 395 46.46 54.62 -15.81
CA PRO A 395 46.70 55.48 -14.64
C PRO A 395 45.46 55.61 -13.70
N PRO A 396 45.56 56.25 -12.51
CA PRO A 396 44.91 55.79 -11.27
C PRO A 396 43.92 56.77 -10.57
N LEU A 397 43.31 56.29 -9.46
CA LEU A 397 42.77 56.93 -8.24
C LEU A 397 42.12 58.34 -8.28
N ALA A 398 40.90 58.44 -7.71
CA ALA A 398 40.53 59.54 -6.81
C ALA A 398 39.45 59.10 -5.79
N VAL A 399 39.77 59.31 -4.51
CA VAL A 399 38.86 59.36 -3.37
C VAL A 399 38.26 60.76 -3.34
N LEU A 400 36.95 60.88 -3.16
CA LEU A 400 36.30 62.09 -2.62
C LEU A 400 35.21 61.63 -1.66
N GLY A 401 35.43 61.90 -0.38
CA GLY A 401 34.42 61.72 0.65
C GLY A 401 33.33 62.77 0.52
N ALA A 402 32.08 62.33 0.65
CA ALA A 402 31.01 63.12 1.20
C ALA A 402 30.21 62.18 2.12
N ALA A 403 30.31 62.47 3.42
CA ALA A 403 29.54 61.80 4.45
C ALA A 403 28.04 62.08 4.27
N LEU A 404 27.22 61.04 4.29
CA LEU A 404 25.81 61.11 4.68
C LEU A 404 25.57 60.01 5.72
N PRO A 405 24.79 60.31 6.78
CA PRO A 405 24.93 59.68 8.08
C PRO A 405 24.42 58.24 8.11
N ALA A 406 25.09 57.41 8.92
CA ALA A 406 24.59 56.11 9.31
C ALA A 406 23.19 56.24 9.95
N PRO A 407 22.24 55.35 9.63
CA PRO A 407 21.00 55.26 10.41
C PRO A 407 21.36 54.89 11.87
N PRO A 408 20.69 55.47 12.86
CA PRO A 408 21.01 55.21 14.27
C PRO A 408 20.85 53.72 14.58
N PRO A 409 21.68 53.15 15.48
CA PRO A 409 21.50 51.79 15.94
C PRO A 409 20.12 51.67 16.59
N VAL A 410 19.31 50.75 16.07
CA VAL A 410 18.05 50.36 16.70
C VAL A 410 18.43 49.79 18.09
N PRO A 411 17.86 50.32 19.19
CA PRO A 411 18.18 49.83 20.52
C PRO A 411 17.79 48.35 20.65
N PRO A 412 18.56 47.54 21.42
CA PRO A 412 18.19 46.16 21.68
C PRO A 412 16.82 46.11 22.34
N PRO A 413 15.96 45.14 22.02
CA PRO A 413 14.69 45.00 22.71
C PRO A 413 14.96 44.80 24.21
N VAL A 414 14.46 45.75 24.98
CA VAL A 414 14.40 45.73 26.45
C VAL A 414 13.69 44.44 26.86
N ARG A 415 14.38 43.57 27.62
CA ARG A 415 13.74 42.47 28.35
C ARG A 415 12.78 43.10 29.38
N PRO A 416 11.47 42.83 29.35
CA PRO A 416 10.67 43.00 30.55
C PRO A 416 11.06 41.94 31.58
N PRO A 417 11.02 42.28 32.87
CA PRO A 417 11.50 41.42 33.96
C PRO A 417 10.68 40.13 34.07
N SER A 418 11.38 39.00 34.26
CA SER A 418 10.79 37.82 34.87
C SER A 418 10.35 38.16 36.28
N SER A 419 9.04 38.22 36.51
CA SER A 419 8.34 37.89 37.76
C SER A 419 6.89 38.39 37.69
N VAL A 420 6.01 37.59 37.09
CA VAL A 420 4.59 37.62 37.46
C VAL A 420 4.33 36.30 38.19
N PRO A 421 3.92 36.33 39.46
CA PRO A 421 3.59 35.11 40.19
C PRO A 421 2.38 34.43 39.55
N PRO A 422 2.29 33.09 39.60
CA PRO A 422 1.10 32.39 39.11
C PRO A 422 -0.14 32.89 39.87
N PRO A 423 -1.31 32.96 39.22
CA PRO A 423 -2.56 33.19 39.94
C PRO A 423 -2.73 32.09 41.01
N PRO A 424 -3.28 32.41 42.19
CA PRO A 424 -3.48 31.40 43.22
C PRO A 424 -4.36 30.29 42.65
N LEU A 425 -3.94 29.05 42.87
CA LEU A 425 -4.76 27.86 42.70
C LEU A 425 -6.06 28.10 43.46
N ALA A 426 -7.14 28.38 42.74
CA ALA A 426 -8.47 28.21 43.27
C ALA A 426 -8.63 26.70 43.48
N PHE A 427 -8.45 26.29 44.73
CA PHE A 427 -8.83 24.98 45.21
C PHE A 427 -10.34 24.87 44.97
N GLU A 428 -10.72 24.15 43.91
CA GLU A 428 -12.10 23.77 43.73
C GLU A 428 -12.44 22.80 44.87
N PRO A 429 -13.42 23.10 45.74
CA PRO A 429 -13.80 22.20 46.81
C PRO A 429 -14.33 20.89 46.21
N PRO A 430 -14.16 19.75 46.90
CA PRO A 430 -14.61 18.45 46.40
C PRO A 430 -16.11 18.52 46.09
N PRO A 431 -16.61 17.82 45.05
CA PRO A 431 -18.02 17.85 44.73
C PRO A 431 -18.82 17.36 45.94
N ALA A 432 -19.59 18.29 46.51
CA ALA A 432 -20.62 17.95 47.47
C ALA A 432 -21.61 17.00 46.80
N SER A 433 -22.01 16.01 47.59
CA SER A 433 -23.06 15.03 47.34
C SER A 433 -24.17 15.54 46.41
N ARG A 434 -24.37 14.78 45.34
CA ARG A 434 -25.49 14.81 44.40
C ARG A 434 -26.82 15.14 45.12
N PRO A 435 -27.57 16.20 44.78
CA PRO A 435 -28.94 16.33 45.24
C PRO A 435 -29.78 15.25 44.55
N ALA A 436 -30.58 14.54 45.34
CA ALA A 436 -31.54 13.55 44.88
C ALA A 436 -32.54 14.17 43.88
N PRO A 437 -33.03 13.42 42.89
CA PRO A 437 -34.12 13.88 42.03
C PRO A 437 -35.38 14.14 42.89
N PRO A 438 -36.23 15.11 42.53
CA PRO A 438 -37.49 15.34 43.24
C PRO A 438 -38.40 14.12 43.11
N ASP A 439 -38.99 13.72 44.23
CA ASP A 439 -39.96 12.63 44.36
C ASP A 439 -41.08 12.78 43.31
N ARG A 440 -41.05 11.90 42.30
CA ARG A 440 -42.24 11.61 41.51
C ARG A 440 -43.11 10.68 42.34
N VAL A 441 -44.09 11.31 43.01
CA VAL A 441 -45.26 10.65 43.58
C VAL A 441 -45.90 9.76 42.51
N ALA A 442 -46.07 8.49 42.86
CA ALA A 442 -46.75 7.50 42.02
C ALA A 442 -48.22 7.91 41.78
N PRO A 443 -48.71 7.93 40.53
CA PRO A 443 -50.15 7.94 40.29
C PRO A 443 -50.71 6.56 40.61
N GLY A 444 -51.55 6.53 41.65
CA GLY A 444 -52.28 5.34 42.10
C GLY A 444 -53.26 4.81 41.06
N LEU A 445 -53.52 3.51 41.20
CA LEU A 445 -54.52 2.72 40.50
C LEU A 445 -55.88 3.44 40.40
N PRO A 446 -56.54 3.47 39.24
CA PRO A 446 -57.92 3.91 39.17
C PRO A 446 -58.83 2.89 39.86
N GLN A 447 -59.59 3.39 40.85
CA GLN A 447 -60.59 2.65 41.61
C GLN A 447 -61.80 2.27 40.75
N ALA A 448 -62.39 1.12 41.08
CA ALA A 448 -63.61 0.60 40.47
C ALA A 448 -64.85 1.46 40.79
N PRO A 449 -65.80 1.62 39.86
CA PRO A 449 -67.10 2.23 40.14
C PRO A 449 -68.02 1.29 40.94
N PRO A 450 -69.00 1.84 41.69
CA PRO A 450 -69.77 1.12 42.69
C PRO A 450 -70.87 0.22 42.10
N MET A 451 -71.19 -0.84 42.84
CA MET A 451 -72.25 -1.81 42.53
C MET A 451 -73.66 -1.23 42.67
N ILE A 452 -74.53 -1.58 41.71
CA ILE A 452 -75.99 -1.63 41.83
C ILE A 452 -76.38 -3.09 41.54
N GLY A 453 -76.98 -3.80 42.51
CA GLY A 453 -77.54 -5.16 42.34
C GLY A 453 -79.00 -5.15 41.81
N PRO A 454 -79.82 -6.22 41.97
CA PRO A 454 -79.51 -7.59 42.42
C PRO A 454 -80.27 -8.75 41.68
N LEU A 455 -80.02 -10.01 42.12
CA LEU A 455 -80.70 -11.30 41.84
C LEU A 455 -80.46 -11.95 40.44
N ALA A 456 -80.21 -13.25 40.28
CA ALA A 456 -80.65 -14.42 41.05
C ALA A 456 -79.69 -15.64 40.99
N THR A 457 -80.00 -16.55 41.91
CA THR A 457 -79.40 -17.79 42.43
C THR A 457 -79.17 -19.01 41.50
N LEU A 458 -78.17 -19.81 41.90
CA LEU A 458 -78.09 -21.30 42.04
C LEU A 458 -78.28 -22.21 40.80
N ARG A 459 -77.24 -22.99 40.45
CA ARG A 459 -77.16 -24.46 40.70
C ARG A 459 -75.92 -25.10 40.05
N ASP A 460 -75.22 -25.94 40.82
CA ASP A 460 -74.33 -26.99 40.28
C ASP A 460 -75.16 -28.15 39.73
N PRO A 461 -74.72 -28.78 38.61
CA PRO A 461 -74.36 -30.19 38.70
C PRO A 461 -73.24 -30.65 37.74
N GLY A 462 -72.30 -31.44 38.26
CA GLY A 462 -71.71 -32.65 37.64
C GLY A 462 -70.77 -32.50 36.42
N PRO A 463 -69.69 -33.31 36.32
CA PRO A 463 -68.73 -33.21 35.21
C PRO A 463 -69.19 -34.01 33.97
N PRO A 464 -69.09 -33.46 32.75
CA PRO A 464 -69.09 -34.25 31.53
C PRO A 464 -67.71 -34.26 30.85
N GLU A 465 -67.22 -35.48 30.68
CA GLU A 465 -66.54 -36.06 29.51
C GLU A 465 -65.70 -35.14 28.58
N ILE A 466 -64.39 -35.43 28.53
CA ILE A 466 -63.43 -34.83 27.60
C ILE A 466 -63.66 -35.42 26.19
N VAL A 467 -64.11 -34.58 25.25
CA VAL A 467 -64.07 -34.85 23.81
C VAL A 467 -62.86 -34.12 23.22
N PRO A 468 -61.96 -34.79 22.47
CA PRO A 468 -60.82 -34.13 21.84
C PRO A 468 -61.25 -33.25 20.64
N PRO A 469 -60.53 -32.16 20.35
CA PRO A 469 -60.88 -31.23 19.28
C PRO A 469 -60.72 -31.86 17.88
N PRO A 470 -61.52 -31.44 16.88
CA PRO A 470 -61.48 -31.99 15.52
C PRO A 470 -60.24 -31.52 14.76
N ALA A 471 -59.72 -32.39 13.90
CA ALA A 471 -58.59 -32.14 13.02
C ALA A 471 -58.87 -31.01 12.00
N PRO A 472 -57.87 -30.18 11.65
CA PRO A 472 -58.05 -29.09 10.70
C PRO A 472 -58.19 -29.61 9.26
N ALA A 473 -59.12 -29.00 8.51
CA ALA A 473 -59.35 -29.23 7.09
C ALA A 473 -58.20 -28.69 6.20
N PRO A 474 -57.97 -29.28 5.02
CA PRO A 474 -56.79 -29.00 4.18
C PRO A 474 -56.85 -27.62 3.52
N ALA A 475 -55.71 -26.92 3.55
CA ALA A 475 -55.50 -25.65 2.89
C ALA A 475 -55.35 -25.82 1.36
N SER A 476 -55.95 -24.88 0.63
CA SER A 476 -55.92 -24.75 -0.83
C SER A 476 -54.49 -24.57 -1.37
N ALA A 477 -54.19 -25.26 -2.47
CA ALA A 477 -52.88 -25.24 -3.13
C ALA A 477 -52.53 -23.86 -3.74
N PRO A 478 -51.25 -23.46 -3.73
CA PRO A 478 -50.76 -22.26 -4.42
C PRO A 478 -50.74 -22.45 -5.96
N PRO A 479 -50.82 -21.35 -6.75
CA PRO A 479 -50.81 -21.43 -8.21
C PRO A 479 -49.43 -21.89 -8.74
N ALA A 480 -49.48 -22.66 -9.82
CA ALA A 480 -48.32 -23.26 -10.48
C ALA A 480 -47.33 -22.20 -11.01
N PRO A 481 -46.01 -22.45 -10.92
CA PRO A 481 -45.00 -21.59 -11.52
C PRO A 481 -45.12 -21.61 -13.04
N ALA A 482 -44.91 -20.45 -13.67
CA ALA A 482 -44.82 -20.30 -15.12
C ALA A 482 -43.74 -21.25 -15.68
N PRO A 483 -43.92 -21.80 -16.90
CA PRO A 483 -42.93 -22.69 -17.49
C PRO A 483 -41.61 -21.95 -17.63
N ALA A 484 -40.59 -22.46 -16.94
CA ALA A 484 -39.21 -22.03 -17.10
C ALA A 484 -38.85 -22.13 -18.59
N THR A 485 -38.25 -21.07 -19.12
CA THR A 485 -37.41 -21.16 -20.32
C THR A 485 -36.50 -22.37 -20.12
N PRO A 486 -36.46 -23.35 -21.04
CA PRO A 486 -35.64 -24.53 -20.85
C PRO A 486 -34.19 -24.09 -20.67
N GLU A 487 -33.69 -24.31 -19.46
CA GLU A 487 -32.29 -24.24 -19.11
C GLU A 487 -31.54 -25.11 -20.13
N PRO A 488 -30.48 -24.60 -20.79
CA PRO A 488 -29.71 -25.44 -21.70
C PRO A 488 -29.19 -26.62 -20.90
N ALA A 489 -29.53 -27.82 -21.40
CA ALA A 489 -29.19 -29.11 -20.80
C ALA A 489 -27.77 -29.09 -20.23
N THR A 490 -27.65 -29.45 -18.95
CA THR A 490 -26.39 -29.58 -18.23
C THR A 490 -25.52 -30.55 -19.02
N ALA A 491 -24.47 -30.01 -19.66
CA ALA A 491 -23.43 -30.81 -20.29
C ALA A 491 -22.81 -31.75 -19.24
N PRO A 492 -22.32 -32.93 -19.63
CA PRO A 492 -21.71 -33.88 -18.71
C PRO A 492 -20.58 -33.20 -17.93
N GLU A 493 -20.71 -33.18 -16.60
CA GLU A 493 -19.79 -32.46 -15.72
C GLU A 493 -18.52 -33.31 -15.53
N ILE A 494 -17.37 -32.78 -15.98
CA ILE A 494 -16.08 -33.41 -15.74
C ILE A 494 -15.77 -33.31 -14.25
N ASP A 495 -15.38 -34.42 -13.62
CA ASP A 495 -14.92 -34.43 -12.23
C ASP A 495 -13.71 -33.49 -12.10
N PRO A 496 -13.76 -32.44 -11.24
CA PRO A 496 -12.66 -31.50 -11.07
C PRO A 496 -11.34 -32.19 -10.66
N ALA A 497 -11.39 -33.40 -10.10
CA ALA A 497 -10.20 -34.20 -9.79
C ALA A 497 -9.47 -34.73 -11.03
N THR A 498 -10.09 -34.72 -12.22
CA THR A 498 -9.50 -35.28 -13.44
C THR A 498 -8.77 -34.26 -14.31
N VAL A 499 -9.03 -32.96 -14.12
CA VAL A 499 -8.35 -31.88 -14.86
C VAL A 499 -6.86 -31.88 -14.50
N SER A 500 -5.96 -31.90 -15.48
CA SER A 500 -4.51 -31.83 -15.23
C SER A 500 -4.03 -30.39 -14.99
N ILE A 501 -2.82 -30.21 -14.47
CA ILE A 501 -2.19 -28.88 -14.32
C ILE A 501 -1.98 -28.20 -15.67
N GLU A 502 -1.69 -28.98 -16.72
CA GLU A 502 -1.53 -28.49 -18.08
C GLU A 502 -2.86 -28.00 -18.68
N GLN A 503 -3.95 -28.73 -18.44
CA GLN A 503 -5.30 -28.31 -18.85
C GLN A 503 -5.74 -27.05 -18.09
N PHE A 504 -5.50 -26.99 -16.79
CA PHE A 504 -5.78 -25.80 -15.99
C PHE A 504 -4.99 -24.56 -16.48
N ALA A 505 -3.72 -24.72 -16.83
CA ALA A 505 -2.89 -23.66 -17.39
C ALA A 505 -3.43 -23.15 -18.73
N ALA A 506 -3.85 -24.06 -19.62
CA ALA A 506 -4.42 -23.73 -20.92
C ALA A 506 -5.73 -22.93 -20.78
N ILE A 507 -6.65 -23.40 -19.93
CA ILE A 507 -7.93 -22.72 -19.66
C ILE A 507 -7.68 -21.33 -19.04
N SER A 508 -6.70 -21.22 -18.13
CA SER A 508 -6.35 -19.94 -17.51
C SER A 508 -5.81 -18.92 -18.53
N ALA A 509 -4.99 -19.37 -19.49
CA ALA A 509 -4.49 -18.53 -20.59
C ALA A 509 -5.61 -18.10 -21.56
N GLU A 510 -6.58 -18.98 -21.84
CA GLU A 510 -7.77 -18.63 -22.64
C GLU A 510 -8.65 -17.57 -21.95
N ILE A 511 -8.87 -17.71 -20.64
CA ILE A 511 -9.67 -16.75 -19.86
C ILE A 511 -8.97 -15.39 -19.83
N ALA A 512 -7.65 -15.36 -19.65
CA ALA A 512 -6.88 -14.13 -19.58
C ALA A 512 -6.72 -13.43 -20.95
N GLU A 513 -7.02 -14.10 -22.07
CA GLU A 513 -7.05 -13.47 -23.41
C GLU A 513 -8.26 -12.56 -23.59
N GLU A 514 -9.32 -12.76 -22.81
CA GLU A 514 -10.57 -12.00 -22.85
C GLU A 514 -11.26 -11.95 -24.25
N ARG A 515 -10.93 -12.88 -25.16
CA ARG A 515 -11.58 -13.01 -26.49
C ARG A 515 -13.05 -13.43 -26.41
N GLU A 516 -13.39 -14.21 -25.38
CA GLU A 516 -14.74 -14.71 -25.14
C GLU A 516 -15.10 -14.52 -23.67
N ALA A 517 -16.40 -14.45 -23.36
CA ALA A 517 -16.83 -14.35 -21.97
C ALA A 517 -16.35 -15.59 -21.19
N ARG A 518 -15.84 -15.38 -19.97
CA ARG A 518 -15.35 -16.46 -19.09
C ARG A 518 -16.31 -17.65 -19.01
N ALA A 519 -17.62 -17.39 -18.96
CA ALA A 519 -18.65 -18.43 -18.91
C ALA A 519 -18.66 -19.34 -20.15
N ASP A 520 -18.37 -18.80 -21.33
CA ASP A 520 -18.34 -19.56 -22.58
C ASP A 520 -17.04 -20.35 -22.73
N VAL A 521 -15.90 -19.77 -22.30
CA VAL A 521 -14.63 -20.51 -22.20
C VAL A 521 -14.79 -21.72 -21.29
N LEU A 522 -15.35 -21.54 -20.09
CA LEU A 522 -15.58 -22.64 -19.16
C LEU A 522 -16.55 -23.69 -19.72
N ARG A 523 -17.63 -23.26 -20.40
CA ARG A 523 -18.61 -24.17 -21.01
C ARG A 523 -17.97 -25.04 -22.11
N ARG A 524 -17.03 -24.50 -22.89
CA ARG A 524 -16.30 -25.25 -23.93
C ARG A 524 -15.43 -26.35 -23.36
N HIS A 525 -14.89 -26.13 -22.16
CA HIS A 525 -14.12 -27.11 -21.42
C HIS A 525 -14.98 -27.97 -20.48
N GLU A 526 -16.32 -27.94 -20.64
CA GLU A 526 -17.28 -28.70 -19.85
C GLU A 526 -17.17 -28.42 -18.32
N LEU A 527 -16.79 -27.19 -17.98
CA LEU A 527 -16.65 -26.71 -16.60
C LEU A 527 -17.68 -25.63 -16.27
N THR A 528 -18.10 -25.58 -15.00
CA THR A 528 -18.87 -24.48 -14.43
C THR A 528 -17.96 -23.52 -13.70
N ALA A 529 -18.44 -22.32 -13.37
CA ALA A 529 -17.68 -21.38 -12.54
C ALA A 529 -17.30 -21.99 -11.17
N ARG A 530 -18.17 -22.85 -10.63
CA ARG A 530 -17.95 -23.54 -9.36
C ARG A 530 -16.87 -24.61 -9.49
N THR A 531 -16.97 -25.51 -10.47
CA THR A 531 -15.99 -26.59 -10.64
C THR A 531 -14.62 -26.05 -11.02
N PHE A 532 -14.56 -24.99 -11.84
CA PHE A 532 -13.28 -24.33 -12.14
C PHE A 532 -12.62 -23.73 -10.88
N ALA A 533 -13.40 -23.13 -9.96
CA ALA A 533 -12.86 -22.64 -8.70
C ALA A 533 -12.34 -23.77 -7.78
N GLU A 534 -12.91 -24.97 -7.87
CA GLU A 534 -12.42 -26.16 -7.17
C GLU A 534 -11.10 -26.67 -7.80
N VAL A 535 -11.03 -26.71 -9.13
CA VAL A 535 -9.81 -27.02 -9.89
C VAL A 535 -8.69 -26.04 -9.54
N GLU A 536 -8.98 -24.74 -9.54
CA GLU A 536 -8.04 -23.67 -9.18
C GLU A 536 -7.47 -23.87 -7.78
N ARG A 537 -8.32 -24.07 -6.76
CA ARG A 537 -7.85 -24.32 -5.39
C ARG A 537 -6.95 -25.55 -5.28
N ARG A 538 -7.24 -26.62 -6.03
CA ARG A 538 -6.43 -27.85 -6.01
C ARG A 538 -5.11 -27.64 -6.75
N CYS A 539 -5.13 -27.08 -7.96
CA CYS A 539 -3.91 -26.84 -8.74
C CYS A 539 -2.96 -25.88 -8.01
N SER A 540 -3.49 -24.80 -7.42
CA SER A 540 -2.69 -23.88 -6.58
C SER A 540 -2.06 -24.59 -5.38
N ARG A 541 -2.77 -25.53 -4.75
CA ARG A 541 -2.22 -26.33 -3.65
C ARG A 541 -1.07 -27.22 -4.10
N VAL A 542 -1.23 -27.92 -5.24
CA VAL A 542 -0.16 -28.77 -5.80
C VAL A 542 1.08 -27.93 -6.13
N LEU A 543 0.90 -26.78 -6.77
CA LEU A 543 2.00 -25.87 -7.11
C LEU A 543 2.70 -25.25 -5.89
N ALA A 544 1.96 -25.05 -4.79
CA ALA A 544 2.52 -24.57 -3.52
C ALA A 544 3.25 -25.67 -2.74
N GLU A 545 2.67 -26.88 -2.67
CA GLU A 545 3.29 -28.06 -2.05
C GLU A 545 4.59 -28.44 -2.77
N GLU A 546 4.61 -28.37 -4.10
CA GLU A 546 5.82 -28.59 -4.90
C GLU A 546 6.90 -27.53 -4.60
N ALA A 547 6.52 -26.25 -4.59
CA ALA A 547 7.46 -25.16 -4.27
C ALA A 547 8.04 -25.26 -2.85
N SER A 548 7.23 -25.72 -1.88
CA SER A 548 7.71 -25.94 -0.50
C SER A 548 8.77 -27.03 -0.40
N ARG A 549 8.78 -27.98 -1.36
CA ARG A 549 9.76 -29.07 -1.46
C ARG A 549 10.98 -28.70 -2.30
N GLY A 550 11.00 -27.49 -2.89
CA GLY A 550 12.05 -27.07 -3.83
C GLY A 550 11.98 -27.80 -5.18
N GLU A 551 10.86 -28.47 -5.47
CA GLU A 551 10.58 -29.10 -6.75
C GLU A 551 9.90 -28.08 -7.69
N HIS A 552 9.99 -28.28 -9.02
CA HIS A 552 9.48 -27.33 -10.01
C HIS A 552 8.89 -28.01 -11.26
N ASP A 553 8.56 -29.30 -11.22
CA ASP A 553 8.10 -30.07 -12.36
C ASP A 553 6.66 -29.72 -12.78
N GLU A 554 5.73 -29.67 -11.84
CA GLU A 554 4.34 -29.24 -12.07
C GLU A 554 4.26 -27.76 -12.43
N ARG A 555 5.08 -26.91 -11.79
CA ARG A 555 5.23 -25.51 -12.19
C ARG A 555 5.76 -25.37 -13.61
N ALA A 556 6.75 -26.18 -14.00
CA ALA A 556 7.27 -26.17 -15.37
C ALA A 556 6.25 -26.67 -16.40
N LYS A 557 5.40 -27.65 -16.05
CA LYS A 557 4.27 -28.09 -16.89
C LYS A 557 3.22 -26.98 -17.05
N TYR A 558 2.86 -26.32 -15.95
CA TYR A 558 1.96 -25.16 -15.96
C TYR A 558 2.50 -24.06 -16.89
N ASP A 559 3.73 -23.61 -16.65
CA ASP A 559 4.34 -22.50 -17.40
C ASP A 559 4.44 -22.84 -18.90
N ARG A 560 4.84 -24.08 -19.23
CA ARG A 560 4.94 -24.53 -20.63
C ARG A 560 3.59 -24.54 -21.33
N SER A 561 2.56 -25.08 -20.68
CA SER A 561 1.21 -25.17 -21.26
C SER A 561 0.59 -23.77 -21.43
N TYR A 562 0.74 -22.91 -20.41
CA TYR A 562 0.26 -21.52 -20.46
C TYR A 562 0.91 -20.75 -21.62
N VAL A 563 2.24 -20.81 -21.74
CA VAL A 563 2.98 -20.09 -22.79
C VAL A 563 2.66 -20.65 -24.18
N ALA A 564 2.46 -21.96 -24.31
CA ALA A 564 2.07 -22.56 -25.59
C ALA A 564 0.71 -22.04 -26.10
N VAL A 565 -0.26 -21.83 -25.20
CA VAL A 565 -1.56 -21.25 -25.55
C VAL A 565 -1.43 -19.77 -25.94
N VAL A 566 -0.63 -18.99 -25.19
CA VAL A 566 -0.33 -17.59 -25.54
C VAL A 566 0.37 -17.49 -26.92
N GLU A 567 1.37 -18.33 -27.17
CA GLU A 567 2.05 -18.43 -28.47
C GLU A 567 1.07 -18.88 -29.58
N GLY A 568 0.00 -19.63 -29.25
CA GLY A 568 -1.07 -20.00 -30.17
C GLY A 568 -1.96 -18.82 -30.60
N PHE A 569 -2.18 -17.83 -29.74
CA PHE A 569 -3.05 -16.68 -30.03
C PHE A 569 -2.44 -15.61 -30.92
N ARG A 570 -1.13 -15.37 -30.78
CA ARG A 570 -0.38 -14.29 -31.45
C ARG A 570 0.80 -14.76 -32.29
N GLY A 571 1.11 -16.05 -32.28
CA GLY A 571 2.32 -16.61 -32.86
C GLY A 571 3.48 -16.72 -31.87
N PRO A 572 4.57 -17.42 -32.25
CA PRO A 572 5.70 -17.70 -31.36
C PRO A 572 6.36 -16.40 -30.91
N ILE A 573 6.67 -16.33 -29.61
CA ILE A 573 7.37 -15.19 -29.02
C ILE A 573 8.83 -15.29 -29.42
N LYS A 574 9.34 -14.27 -30.11
CA LYS A 574 10.70 -14.30 -30.65
C LYS A 574 11.73 -13.95 -29.57
N PRO A 575 12.99 -14.41 -29.70
CA PRO A 575 14.05 -14.09 -28.75
C PRO A 575 14.26 -12.58 -28.50
N ASP A 576 14.10 -11.74 -29.51
CA ASP A 576 14.21 -10.28 -29.43
C ASP A 576 13.07 -9.65 -28.62
N GLU A 577 11.84 -10.14 -28.79
CA GLU A 577 10.68 -9.71 -28.00
C GLU A 577 10.84 -10.10 -26.53
N HIS A 578 11.34 -11.30 -26.26
CA HIS A 578 11.65 -11.74 -24.90
C HIS A 578 12.75 -10.89 -24.25
N ALA A 579 13.82 -10.56 -24.98
CA ALA A 579 14.87 -9.66 -24.49
C ALA A 579 14.32 -8.26 -24.18
N ARG A 580 13.39 -7.75 -25.00
CA ARG A 580 12.69 -6.49 -24.75
C ARG A 580 11.83 -6.54 -23.47
N ILE A 581 11.11 -7.64 -23.24
CA ILE A 581 10.34 -7.87 -22.00
C ILE A 581 11.29 -7.87 -20.78
N LEU A 582 12.39 -8.62 -20.83
CA LEU A 582 13.39 -8.64 -19.75
C LEU A 582 13.99 -7.26 -19.48
N ALA A 583 14.39 -6.53 -20.51
CA ALA A 583 14.96 -5.19 -20.38
C ALA A 583 13.95 -4.19 -19.80
N SER A 584 12.66 -4.36 -20.10
CA SER A 584 11.59 -3.51 -19.56
C SER A 584 11.27 -3.80 -18.10
N LEU A 585 11.52 -5.03 -17.62
CA LEU A 585 11.36 -5.39 -16.21
C LEU A 585 12.28 -4.56 -15.31
N VAL A 586 13.54 -4.39 -15.73
CA VAL A 586 14.54 -3.56 -15.02
C VAL A 586 14.16 -2.08 -14.97
N ARG A 587 13.28 -1.63 -15.87
CA ARG A 587 12.81 -0.24 -15.98
C ARG A 587 11.41 -0.02 -15.38
N GLY A 588 10.78 -1.06 -14.81
CA GLY A 588 9.41 -0.99 -14.30
C GLY A 588 8.33 -0.82 -15.39
N GLN A 589 8.64 -1.17 -16.65
CA GLN A 589 7.76 -0.95 -17.81
C GLN A 589 7.26 -2.26 -18.46
N ALA A 590 7.37 -3.39 -17.75
CA ALA A 590 7.04 -4.71 -18.29
C ALA A 590 5.60 -4.81 -18.82
N HIS A 591 4.62 -4.26 -18.11
CA HIS A 591 3.23 -4.30 -18.58
C HIS A 591 2.99 -3.50 -19.85
N ALA A 592 3.63 -2.33 -20.01
CA ALA A 592 3.52 -1.54 -21.23
C ALA A 592 4.08 -2.30 -22.44
N VAL A 593 5.22 -2.98 -22.27
CA VAL A 593 5.82 -3.80 -23.33
C VAL A 593 5.00 -5.04 -23.65
N LEU A 594 4.39 -5.69 -22.65
CA LEU A 594 3.47 -6.80 -22.90
C LEU A 594 2.23 -6.35 -23.68
N ASP A 595 1.65 -5.20 -23.32
CA ASP A 595 0.50 -4.62 -24.02
C ASP A 595 0.87 -4.28 -25.48
N GLU A 596 2.04 -3.68 -25.74
CA GLU A 596 2.58 -3.43 -27.09
C GLU A 596 2.79 -4.71 -27.89
N LEU A 597 3.20 -5.78 -27.22
CA LEU A 597 3.41 -7.09 -27.82
C LEU A 597 2.10 -7.90 -27.91
N HIS A 598 0.95 -7.37 -27.51
CA HIS A 598 -0.31 -8.12 -27.44
C HIS A 598 -0.16 -9.43 -26.65
N ILE A 599 0.59 -9.40 -25.55
CA ILE A 599 0.73 -10.49 -24.60
C ILE A 599 -0.05 -10.11 -23.34
N GLN A 600 -0.90 -11.02 -22.89
CA GLN A 600 -1.66 -10.83 -21.65
C GLN A 600 -0.72 -10.63 -20.46
N ARG A 601 -1.04 -9.68 -19.57
CA ARG A 601 -0.23 -9.38 -18.39
C ARG A 601 0.03 -10.59 -17.47
N PRO A 602 -0.93 -11.50 -17.22
CA PRO A 602 -0.69 -12.71 -16.43
C PRO A 602 0.35 -13.67 -17.03
N ALA A 603 0.66 -13.55 -18.33
CA ALA A 603 1.66 -14.38 -18.99
C ALA A 603 3.11 -14.02 -18.60
N LEU A 604 3.34 -12.86 -17.97
CA LEU A 604 4.70 -12.37 -17.64
C LEU A 604 5.53 -13.41 -16.88
N MET A 605 4.99 -13.93 -15.77
CA MET A 605 5.73 -14.85 -14.91
C MET A 605 5.94 -16.24 -15.54
N PRO A 606 4.92 -16.87 -16.17
CA PRO A 606 5.12 -18.06 -17.00
C PRO A 606 6.17 -17.89 -18.10
N LEU A 607 6.19 -16.72 -18.75
CA LEU A 607 7.17 -16.42 -19.80
C LEU A 607 8.60 -16.34 -19.26
N LEU A 608 8.82 -15.57 -18.20
CA LEU A 608 10.14 -15.42 -17.58
C LEU A 608 10.70 -16.77 -17.11
N ARG A 609 9.86 -17.60 -16.47
CA ARG A 609 10.28 -18.91 -15.94
C ARG A 609 10.52 -19.96 -17.04
N SER A 610 9.65 -20.00 -18.06
CA SER A 610 9.80 -20.95 -19.17
C SER A 610 11.03 -20.65 -20.04
N TRP A 611 11.38 -19.38 -20.20
CA TRP A 611 12.54 -18.96 -20.99
C TRP A 611 13.87 -19.08 -20.27
N ALA A 612 13.92 -18.90 -18.95
CA ALA A 612 15.13 -19.22 -18.15
C ALA A 612 15.61 -20.67 -18.41
N LYS A 613 14.68 -21.59 -18.65
CA LYS A 613 14.96 -23.00 -18.98
C LYS A 613 15.30 -23.22 -20.46
N ARG A 614 14.67 -22.49 -21.41
CA ARG A 614 15.00 -22.56 -22.85
C ARG A 614 16.41 -22.01 -23.14
N ALA A 615 16.79 -20.90 -22.50
CA ALA A 615 18.11 -20.27 -22.64
C ALA A 615 19.25 -21.15 -22.09
N ALA A 616 18.98 -21.95 -21.05
CA ALA A 616 19.93 -22.94 -20.52
C ALA A 616 20.16 -24.13 -21.47
N GLY A 617 19.25 -24.38 -22.44
CA GLY A 617 19.31 -25.52 -23.36
C GLY A 617 19.70 -25.19 -24.81
N THR A 618 19.81 -23.91 -25.20
CA THR A 618 20.18 -23.51 -26.57
C THR A 618 21.40 -22.59 -26.58
N THR A 619 22.55 -23.12 -26.96
CA THR A 619 23.86 -22.45 -27.08
C THR A 619 23.92 -21.32 -28.13
N GLY A 620 22.79 -20.88 -28.69
CA GLY A 620 22.70 -19.81 -29.70
C GLY A 620 21.67 -18.72 -29.41
N ALA A 621 20.77 -18.89 -28.44
CA ALA A 621 19.74 -17.89 -28.14
C ALA A 621 20.28 -16.69 -27.32
N GLY A 622 21.36 -16.90 -26.56
CA GLY A 622 22.01 -15.85 -25.77
C GLY A 622 22.72 -14.77 -26.61
N ALA A 623 23.21 -15.13 -27.80
CA ALA A 623 23.87 -14.18 -28.71
C ALA A 623 22.87 -13.17 -29.29
N GLY A 624 21.69 -13.62 -29.73
CA GLY A 624 20.65 -12.74 -30.26
C GLY A 624 20.04 -11.80 -29.22
N ALA A 625 19.97 -12.20 -27.94
CA ALA A 625 19.49 -11.36 -26.85
C ALA A 625 20.50 -10.26 -26.47
N LEU A 626 21.81 -10.56 -26.52
CA LEU A 626 22.89 -9.59 -26.32
C LEU A 626 23.00 -8.61 -27.50
N ASP A 627 22.92 -9.09 -28.73
CA ASP A 627 22.93 -8.24 -29.94
C ASP A 627 21.70 -7.30 -29.99
N ALA A 628 20.53 -7.77 -29.54
CA ALA A 628 19.33 -6.92 -29.42
C ALA A 628 19.45 -5.87 -28.30
N LEU A 629 20.12 -6.22 -27.18
CA LEU A 629 20.43 -5.28 -26.09
C LEU A 629 21.41 -4.19 -26.51
N ASP A 630 22.39 -4.50 -27.36
CA ASP A 630 23.35 -3.53 -27.89
C ASP A 630 22.76 -2.68 -29.04
N ALA A 631 21.92 -3.25 -29.91
CA ALA A 631 21.18 -2.48 -30.92
C ALA A 631 20.21 -1.44 -30.30
N PHE A 632 19.63 -1.77 -29.14
CA PHE A 632 18.74 -0.85 -28.41
C PHE A 632 19.50 0.23 -27.61
N ARG A 633 20.78 0.00 -27.29
CA ARG A 633 21.66 1.02 -26.67
C ARG A 633 22.13 2.07 -27.69
N GLY A 634 22.24 1.72 -28.97
CA GLY A 634 22.69 2.62 -30.04
C GLY A 634 21.69 3.69 -30.49
N THR A 635 20.39 3.52 -30.23
CA THR A 635 19.32 4.35 -30.80
C THR A 635 18.99 5.64 -30.02
N LYS A 636 19.78 5.99 -28.98
CA LYS A 636 19.61 7.23 -28.17
C LYS A 636 20.65 8.34 -28.43
N ARG A 637 21.37 8.28 -29.56
CA ARG A 637 22.10 9.43 -30.11
C ARG A 637 21.64 9.68 -31.55
N GLY A 638 20.57 10.45 -31.68
CA GLY A 638 20.02 10.96 -32.94
C GLY A 638 19.12 12.13 -32.64
#